data_AF-A0A8B8G5M8-F1
#
_entry.id   AF-A0A8B8G5M8-F1
#
_cell.length_a   1.000
_cell.length_b   1.000
_cell.length_c   1.000
_cell.angle_alpha   90.00
_cell.angle_beta   90.00
_cell.angle_gamma   90.00
#
_symmetry.space_group_name_H-M   'P 1'
#
loop_
_entity.id
_entity.type
_entity.pdbx_description
1 polymer ?
#
loop_
_entity_poly.entity_id
_entity_poly.type
_entity_poly.pdbx_seq_one_letter_code
_entity_poly.pdbx_strand_id
1 'polypeptide(L)'
;MFASLIKTLFKRTSDNISGSPNHDEPQNNKKVINLRQDVENMLSEVNEIDCLNRTSCKESIADSSEFMSFAGNLPEDLNDNDLDELKSEINSDEETVQCTVEDKIQTNDIVQKINSLQCIFTWKLKSNKRNIISQILNKYGDYNLDISSPEFSMKRFIGNLIIGYELFHNGEIENGQIKILEIGKWLEELDNGSDKFYLSIKTGLYYVMKGTLIHMLNASNLLEECKWLLDDIIPFKKLNCISKASIFAIHAAVLTEYGANTQYYKKACDSANKACVLDPSSPHWFYIYAVALTKQRTFLHSYKSHPTENEINAIQHAIMLSDGKDTVFNYHRILLDKDTANRNYHDNINIKNNDMSEKNLQANQKIVDMIKTVISMEPKDPLVIVGCAKILMTLPIKVRDFDLGKMYLTKAMQMAPNDVAVLNSIEKAITHYKRVSNKTYELKKTASKQFQPSVKNKKSKIAEKLSFLMNNHKNGKDPLPDLIAMLNKSNGRDKVIIMAQICSYTILFANNLRSGVEQFLVLLEEPIILDCDLMIDNLSSFGLEKFNLAQFICNEIRLATNSCETPSEEMLFYFKALINIMKKFRLVMGEVEPSMKSKLIVNSSDRLTCLSTAFQSGLHLSDNNSEVDRCKNITNKSNNPKSFQNVDSKIFKAKSRVNKKNNMNTSIGKIFNFQTNLIGQSYGGGSNMSGHYNGLQAHIRKKRVQKHYLIGVMLIDML
;
A
#
# COMPACT_ATOMS: atom_id res chain seq x y z
N MET A 1 -33.39 -0.36 -21.26
CA MET A 1 -33.56 1.07 -20.93
C MET A 1 -32.31 1.86 -21.31
N PHE A 2 -31.13 1.43 -20.82
CA PHE A 2 -29.86 2.11 -21.07
C PHE A 2 -29.45 2.16 -22.54
N ALA A 3 -29.72 1.10 -23.32
CA ALA A 3 -29.50 1.12 -24.77
C ALA A 3 -30.31 2.22 -25.50
N SER A 4 -31.48 2.58 -24.97
CA SER A 4 -32.27 3.70 -25.50
C SER A 4 -31.67 5.04 -25.09
N LEU A 5 -31.24 5.19 -23.83
CA LEU A 5 -30.55 6.41 -23.36
C LEU A 5 -29.26 6.69 -24.12
N ILE A 6 -28.44 5.67 -24.39
CA ILE A 6 -27.24 5.81 -25.24
C ILE A 6 -27.65 6.37 -26.60
N LYS A 7 -28.68 5.80 -27.24
CA LYS A 7 -29.16 6.32 -28.52
C LYS A 7 -29.68 7.76 -28.41
N THR A 8 -30.39 8.11 -27.34
CA THR A 8 -30.96 9.46 -27.18
C THR A 8 -29.90 10.52 -26.89
N LEU A 9 -28.96 10.22 -25.98
CA LEU A 9 -27.90 11.15 -25.56
C LEU A 9 -26.89 11.40 -26.68
N PHE A 10 -26.53 10.37 -27.46
CA PHE A 10 -25.47 10.47 -28.46
C PHE A 10 -25.96 10.61 -29.92
N LYS A 11 -27.28 10.64 -30.15
CA LYS A 11 -27.85 11.05 -31.45
C LYS A 11 -27.89 12.58 -31.61
N ARG A 12 -27.74 13.35 -30.53
CA ARG A 12 -27.55 14.82 -30.60
C ARG A 12 -26.11 15.22 -30.96
N THR A 13 -25.13 14.37 -30.69
CA THR A 13 -23.72 14.63 -31.00
C THR A 13 -23.29 14.17 -32.39
N SER A 14 -24.06 13.28 -33.04
CA SER A 14 -23.78 12.83 -34.42
C SER A 14 -23.88 13.94 -35.48
N ASP A 15 -24.57 15.05 -35.18
CA ASP A 15 -24.68 16.18 -36.10
C ASP A 15 -23.46 17.14 -36.01
N ASN A 16 -22.55 16.94 -35.04
CA ASN A 16 -21.36 17.79 -34.84
C ASN A 16 -20.03 17.02 -34.67
N ILE A 17 -20.00 15.69 -34.84
CA ILE A 17 -18.76 14.90 -34.82
C ILE A 17 -18.49 14.33 -36.21
N SER A 18 -17.99 15.18 -37.11
CA SER A 18 -17.07 14.74 -38.17
C SER A 18 -15.64 14.85 -37.62
N GLY A 19 -15.33 14.03 -36.61
CA GLY A 19 -14.02 13.92 -35.98
C GLY A 19 -13.37 12.60 -36.35
N SER A 20 -12.19 12.68 -36.96
CA SER A 20 -11.28 11.61 -37.42
C SER A 20 -11.35 10.29 -36.63
N PRO A 21 -11.30 9.12 -37.30
CA PRO A 21 -10.99 7.87 -36.62
C PRO A 21 -9.59 7.98 -35.99
N ASN A 22 -9.48 7.56 -34.73
CA ASN A 22 -8.23 7.54 -33.98
C ASN A 22 -7.16 6.73 -34.71
N HIS A 23 -6.04 7.39 -35.01
CA HIS A 23 -4.88 6.78 -35.67
C HIS A 23 -3.89 6.09 -34.70
N ASP A 24 -4.30 5.79 -33.45
CA ASP A 24 -3.42 5.28 -32.38
C ASP A 24 -3.44 3.75 -32.16
N GLU A 25 -4.33 3.01 -32.83
CA GLU A 25 -4.42 1.53 -32.71
C GLU A 25 -3.14 0.74 -33.07
N PRO A 26 -2.36 1.07 -34.11
CA PRO A 26 -1.21 0.24 -34.48
C PRO A 26 -0.04 0.33 -33.50
N GLN A 27 0.09 1.43 -32.73
CA GLN A 27 1.21 1.59 -31.79
C GLN A 27 0.98 0.86 -30.46
N ASN A 28 -0.26 0.85 -29.94
CA ASN A 28 -0.56 0.13 -28.70
C ASN A 28 -0.52 -1.40 -28.90
N ASN A 29 -1.04 -1.90 -30.02
CA ASN A 29 -0.92 -3.34 -30.34
C ASN A 29 0.53 -3.79 -30.46
N LYS A 30 1.41 -2.98 -31.06
CA LYS A 30 2.85 -3.31 -31.16
C LYS A 30 3.53 -3.36 -29.78
N LYS A 31 3.17 -2.45 -28.86
CA LYS A 31 3.72 -2.45 -27.48
C LYS A 31 3.28 -3.69 -26.69
N VAL A 32 2.01 -4.09 -26.79
CA VAL A 32 1.50 -5.29 -26.11
C VAL A 32 2.15 -6.55 -26.67
N ILE A 33 2.31 -6.64 -27.99
CA ILE A 33 3.02 -7.76 -28.64
C ILE A 33 4.46 -7.86 -28.14
N ASN A 34 5.18 -6.73 -28.08
CA ASN A 34 6.56 -6.72 -27.57
C ASN A 34 6.61 -7.15 -26.10
N LEU A 35 5.75 -6.60 -25.23
CA LEU A 35 5.70 -6.99 -23.81
C LEU A 35 5.40 -8.48 -23.63
N ARG A 36 4.47 -9.01 -24.43
CA ARG A 36 4.14 -10.44 -24.43
C ARG A 36 5.37 -11.27 -24.81
N GLN A 37 6.06 -10.91 -25.89
CA GLN A 37 7.28 -11.61 -26.31
C GLN A 37 8.37 -11.53 -25.25
N ASP A 38 8.54 -10.38 -24.60
CA ASP A 38 9.50 -10.20 -23.50
C ASP A 38 9.15 -11.10 -22.31
N VAL A 39 7.88 -11.18 -21.94
CA VAL A 39 7.42 -12.09 -20.86
C VAL A 39 7.58 -13.56 -21.24
N GLU A 40 7.30 -13.94 -22.49
CA GLU A 40 7.53 -15.29 -23.01
C GLU A 40 9.02 -15.65 -22.95
N ASN A 41 9.91 -14.73 -23.34
CA ASN A 41 11.36 -14.89 -23.23
C ASN A 41 11.80 -14.98 -21.76
N MET A 42 11.27 -14.14 -20.88
CA MET A 42 11.58 -14.21 -19.44
C MET A 42 11.13 -15.54 -18.83
N LEU A 43 9.97 -16.08 -19.24
CA LEU A 43 9.49 -17.38 -18.78
C LEU A 43 10.36 -18.51 -19.33
N SER A 44 10.81 -18.46 -20.59
CA SER A 44 11.66 -19.50 -21.14
C SER A 44 13.06 -19.50 -20.48
N GLU A 45 13.63 -18.32 -20.26
CA GLU A 45 14.98 -18.14 -19.69
C GLU A 45 15.03 -18.30 -18.16
N VAL A 46 13.93 -18.06 -17.43
CA VAL A 46 13.96 -18.15 -15.97
C VAL A 46 14.12 -19.61 -15.54
N ASN A 47 15.24 -19.88 -14.88
CA ASN A 47 15.58 -21.16 -14.28
C ASN A 47 15.71 -21.02 -12.76
N GLU A 48 15.61 -22.16 -12.06
CA GLU A 48 15.88 -22.17 -10.63
C GLU A 48 17.33 -21.76 -10.39
N ILE A 49 17.54 -20.80 -9.48
CA ILE A 49 18.89 -20.35 -9.13
C ILE A 49 19.41 -21.32 -8.08
N ASP A 50 20.24 -22.24 -8.55
CA ASP A 50 20.75 -23.37 -7.79
C ASP A 50 21.70 -22.88 -6.67
N CYS A 51 21.15 -22.68 -5.47
CA CYS A 51 21.88 -22.17 -4.31
C CYS A 51 22.67 -23.24 -3.56
N LEU A 52 22.75 -24.48 -4.09
CA LEU A 52 23.32 -25.65 -3.42
C LEU A 52 24.55 -26.24 -4.12
N ASN A 53 24.77 -25.99 -5.41
CA ASN A 53 25.81 -26.69 -6.17
C ASN A 53 27.11 -25.89 -6.34
N ARG A 54 27.92 -25.84 -5.27
CA ARG A 54 29.40 -25.89 -5.31
C ARG A 54 29.96 -26.04 -3.89
N THR A 55 29.95 -27.26 -3.36
CA THR A 55 31.08 -27.91 -2.66
C THR A 55 30.61 -29.26 -2.13
N SER A 56 31.15 -30.32 -2.71
CA SER A 56 31.13 -31.66 -2.14
C SER A 56 31.90 -31.66 -0.82
N CYS A 57 31.21 -31.66 0.32
CA CYS A 57 31.73 -32.21 1.58
C CYS A 57 30.56 -32.64 2.46
N LYS A 58 30.67 -33.85 3.00
CA LYS A 58 29.69 -34.54 3.84
C LYS A 58 29.51 -33.82 5.19
N GLU A 59 28.28 -33.88 5.69
CA GLU A 59 27.84 -33.76 7.10
C GLU A 59 28.25 -32.50 7.90
N SER A 60 27.31 -31.56 8.09
CA SER A 60 26.78 -31.19 9.43
C SER A 60 25.79 -30.01 9.35
N ILE A 61 24.57 -30.32 9.79
CA ILE A 61 23.66 -29.55 10.68
C ILE A 61 23.69 -28.01 10.64
N ALA A 62 22.50 -27.47 10.29
CA ALA A 62 21.91 -26.19 10.66
C ALA A 62 22.52 -24.87 10.14
N ASP A 63 21.62 -23.90 10.01
CA ASP A 63 21.86 -22.47 9.81
C ASP A 63 22.25 -21.99 8.39
N SER A 64 21.25 -21.47 7.67
CA SER A 64 21.45 -20.32 6.78
C SER A 64 20.15 -19.55 6.60
N SER A 65 19.72 -18.87 7.67
CA SER A 65 18.66 -17.86 7.59
C SER A 65 18.82 -16.81 8.71
N GLU A 66 19.81 -15.92 8.57
CA GLU A 66 19.96 -14.62 9.25
C GLU A 66 20.62 -13.69 8.20
N PHE A 67 20.18 -12.45 7.95
CA PHE A 67 20.09 -11.24 8.81
C PHE A 67 19.01 -10.27 8.25
N MET A 68 18.04 -9.72 9.02
CA MET A 68 18.03 -8.53 9.95
C MET A 68 18.20 -7.17 9.24
N SER A 69 17.49 -6.03 9.46
CA SER A 69 16.41 -5.47 10.30
C SER A 69 16.90 -4.10 10.80
N PHE A 70 16.08 -3.05 10.79
CA PHE A 70 16.24 -1.90 11.69
C PHE A 70 14.86 -1.39 12.14
N ALA A 71 14.68 -1.33 13.46
CA ALA A 71 13.70 -0.54 14.22
C ALA A 71 14.52 0.54 14.96
N GLY A 72 14.05 1.70 15.38
CA GLY A 72 12.76 2.41 15.36
C GLY A 72 12.99 3.69 16.17
N ASN A 73 12.07 4.67 16.12
CA ASN A 73 11.61 5.45 17.27
C ASN A 73 10.45 6.36 16.84
N LEU A 74 9.33 6.22 17.56
CA LEU A 74 8.22 7.17 17.62
C LEU A 74 8.59 8.33 18.57
N PRO A 75 7.82 9.43 18.54
CA PRO A 75 7.29 9.96 19.79
C PRO A 75 5.76 9.93 19.79
N GLU A 76 5.21 9.45 20.91
CA GLU A 76 3.89 9.82 21.40
C GLU A 76 3.88 11.31 21.75
N ASP A 77 2.80 12.01 21.42
CA ASP A 77 2.16 12.91 22.37
C ASP A 77 0.70 13.13 21.94
N LEU A 78 -0.20 12.69 22.81
CA LEU A 78 -1.60 13.05 22.85
C LEU A 78 -1.71 14.41 23.55
N ASN A 79 -2.43 15.35 22.95
CA ASN A 79 -3.22 16.28 23.73
C ASN A 79 -4.46 16.73 22.94
N ASP A 80 -5.61 16.51 23.58
CA ASP A 80 -6.91 17.08 23.26
C ASP A 80 -6.89 18.61 23.41
N ASN A 81 -7.67 19.30 22.58
CA ASN A 81 -8.61 20.35 23.00
C ASN A 81 -9.49 20.80 21.81
N ASP A 82 -10.80 20.73 22.06
CA ASP A 82 -11.93 21.59 21.64
C ASP A 82 -12.11 21.91 20.13
N LEU A 83 -13.18 21.47 19.47
CA LEU A 83 -14.61 21.87 19.56
C LEU A 83 -14.86 23.37 19.34
N ASP A 84 -15.75 23.63 18.39
CA ASP A 84 -16.38 24.90 17.95
C ASP A 84 -15.58 25.80 16.99
N GLU A 85 -16.00 25.82 15.71
CA GLU A 85 -16.82 26.94 15.24
C GLU A 85 -17.54 26.67 13.91
N LEU A 86 -18.85 26.86 13.99
CA LEU A 86 -19.84 27.02 12.93
C LEU A 86 -19.84 28.50 12.53
N LYS A 87 -19.84 28.80 11.21
CA LYS A 87 -20.03 30.11 10.50
C LYS A 87 -18.82 30.39 9.61
N SER A 88 -18.87 30.97 8.42
CA SER A 88 -19.87 31.39 7.42
C SER A 88 -19.03 31.91 6.23
N GLU A 89 -19.69 32.35 5.15
CA GLU A 89 -19.15 33.03 3.95
C GLU A 89 -18.63 32.05 2.87
N ILE A 90 -19.37 31.66 1.83
CA ILE A 90 -20.14 32.43 0.83
C ILE A 90 -19.38 33.65 0.34
N ASN A 91 -18.75 33.50 -0.83
CA ASN A 91 -18.79 34.51 -1.89
C ASN A 91 -18.79 33.80 -3.24
N SER A 92 -19.96 33.81 -3.87
CA SER A 92 -20.19 33.53 -5.28
C SER A 92 -20.36 34.87 -5.99
N ASP A 93 -19.51 35.15 -6.97
CA ASP A 93 -19.81 36.19 -7.94
C ASP A 93 -20.86 35.64 -8.91
N GLU A 94 -22.09 36.12 -8.77
CA GLU A 94 -23.21 35.87 -9.66
C GLU A 94 -23.16 36.85 -10.85
N GLU A 95 -23.07 36.33 -12.08
CA GLU A 95 -23.68 36.98 -13.23
C GLU A 95 -25.12 36.47 -13.36
N THR A 96 -26.07 37.35 -13.00
CA THR A 96 -27.51 37.10 -13.01
C THR A 96 -28.07 36.97 -14.43
N VAL A 97 -28.57 35.77 -14.77
CA VAL A 97 -29.65 35.59 -15.73
C VAL A 97 -30.95 35.40 -14.94
N GLN A 98 -31.93 36.27 -15.18
CA GLN A 98 -33.26 36.22 -14.57
C GLN A 98 -33.96 34.90 -14.90
N CYS A 99 -34.06 34.02 -13.90
CA CYS A 99 -34.92 32.83 -13.91
C CYS A 99 -36.05 33.05 -12.89
N THR A 100 -37.28 32.67 -13.25
CA THR A 100 -38.49 32.98 -12.47
C THR A 100 -38.48 32.29 -11.09
N VAL A 101 -39.19 32.87 -10.12
CA VAL A 101 -39.15 32.45 -8.70
C VAL A 101 -39.66 31.00 -8.50
N GLU A 102 -40.53 30.51 -9.38
CA GLU A 102 -41.05 29.12 -9.34
C GLU A 102 -40.01 28.11 -9.82
N ASP A 103 -39.18 28.45 -10.81
CA ASP A 103 -38.07 27.61 -11.29
C ASP A 103 -37.00 27.42 -10.22
N LYS A 104 -36.73 28.45 -9.39
CA LYS A 104 -35.76 28.40 -8.28
C LYS A 104 -36.20 27.46 -7.14
N ILE A 105 -37.50 27.34 -6.88
CA ILE A 105 -38.03 26.48 -5.81
C ILE A 105 -37.99 25.00 -6.23
N GLN A 106 -38.34 24.69 -7.48
CA GLN A 106 -38.24 23.32 -8.02
C GLN A 106 -36.78 22.86 -8.20
N THR A 107 -35.88 23.74 -8.65
CA THR A 107 -34.45 23.40 -8.77
C THR A 107 -33.81 23.11 -7.40
N ASN A 108 -34.18 23.83 -6.34
CA ASN A 108 -33.69 23.54 -4.99
C ASN A 108 -34.15 22.17 -4.46
N ASP A 109 -35.41 21.76 -4.71
CA ASP A 109 -35.90 20.42 -4.31
C ASP A 109 -35.20 19.29 -5.07
N ILE A 110 -34.94 19.48 -6.37
CA ILE A 110 -34.19 18.51 -7.20
C ILE A 110 -32.75 18.36 -6.69
N VAL A 111 -32.05 19.47 -6.45
CA VAL A 111 -30.65 19.43 -5.95
C VAL A 111 -30.58 18.75 -4.58
N GLN A 112 -31.54 18.99 -3.68
CA GLN A 112 -31.61 18.29 -2.40
C GLN A 112 -31.83 16.79 -2.55
N LYS A 113 -32.73 16.37 -3.46
CA LYS A 113 -32.95 14.96 -3.78
C LYS A 113 -31.69 14.29 -4.33
N ILE A 114 -31.00 14.94 -5.27
CA ILE A 114 -29.73 14.48 -5.84
C ILE A 114 -28.68 14.32 -4.74
N ASN A 115 -28.48 15.34 -3.91
CA ASN A 115 -27.50 15.30 -2.81
C ASN A 115 -27.81 14.26 -1.72
N SER A 116 -29.05 13.76 -1.66
CA SER A 116 -29.45 12.70 -0.73
C SER A 116 -29.11 11.27 -1.22
N LEU A 117 -28.73 11.12 -2.50
CA LEU A 117 -28.40 9.83 -3.08
C LEU A 117 -27.14 9.24 -2.42
N GLN A 118 -26.97 7.92 -2.47
CA GLN A 118 -25.76 7.24 -2.01
C GLN A 118 -24.98 6.69 -3.21
N CYS A 119 -24.14 7.53 -3.80
CA CYS A 119 -23.30 7.22 -4.95
C CYS A 119 -21.92 7.89 -4.85
N ILE A 120 -21.06 7.61 -5.83
CA ILE A 120 -19.65 8.05 -5.85
C ILE A 120 -19.47 9.57 -5.70
N PHE A 121 -20.39 10.39 -6.24
CA PHE A 121 -20.38 11.85 -6.09
C PHE A 121 -20.67 12.31 -4.65
N THR A 122 -21.56 11.61 -3.94
CA THR A 122 -21.96 11.97 -2.57
C THR A 122 -20.99 11.48 -1.48
N TRP A 123 -20.05 10.60 -1.85
CA TRP A 123 -19.07 10.03 -0.91
C TRP A 123 -17.89 10.96 -0.60
N LYS A 124 -17.87 12.16 -1.20
CA LYS A 124 -16.86 13.21 -0.95
C LYS A 124 -15.43 12.70 -1.16
N LEU A 125 -15.22 12.08 -2.32
CA LEU A 125 -13.90 11.64 -2.76
C LEU A 125 -13.08 12.88 -3.14
N LYS A 126 -11.88 13.01 -2.58
CA LYS A 126 -10.93 14.05 -2.95
C LYS A 126 -10.12 13.52 -4.12
N SER A 127 -10.13 14.28 -5.23
CA SER A 127 -9.21 14.02 -6.34
C SER A 127 -7.78 13.98 -5.79
N ASN A 128 -7.13 12.84 -5.99
CA ASN A 128 -5.73 12.69 -5.66
C ASN A 128 -4.92 13.17 -6.87
N LYS A 129 -3.76 13.81 -6.69
CA LYS A 129 -2.88 14.22 -7.81
C LYS A 129 -2.39 13.04 -8.68
N ARG A 130 -2.73 11.80 -8.32
CA ARG A 130 -2.36 10.59 -9.02
C ARG A 130 -3.47 10.22 -10.01
N ASN A 131 -3.09 9.80 -11.21
CA ASN A 131 -4.02 9.27 -12.19
C ASN A 131 -4.64 7.94 -11.67
N ILE A 132 -5.85 8.02 -11.11
CA ILE A 132 -6.59 6.88 -10.55
C ILE A 132 -6.99 5.89 -11.65
N ILE A 133 -7.38 6.37 -12.84
CA ILE A 133 -7.72 5.53 -13.99
C ILE A 133 -6.58 4.57 -14.31
N SER A 134 -5.35 5.09 -14.45
CA SER A 134 -4.17 4.25 -14.68
C SER A 134 -3.89 3.27 -13.53
N GLN A 135 -4.20 3.62 -12.28
CA GLN A 135 -4.04 2.68 -11.17
C GLN A 135 -5.03 1.51 -11.24
N ILE A 136 -6.29 1.80 -11.57
CA ILE A 136 -7.34 0.80 -11.73
C ILE A 136 -7.01 -0.14 -12.90
N LEU A 137 -6.63 0.41 -14.07
CA LEU A 137 -6.20 -0.37 -15.23
C LEU A 137 -5.00 -1.27 -14.91
N ASN A 138 -3.95 -0.72 -14.28
CA ASN A 138 -2.76 -1.49 -13.91
C ASN A 138 -3.02 -2.54 -12.82
N LYS A 139 -4.07 -2.37 -12.01
CA LYS A 139 -4.40 -3.28 -10.90
C LYS A 139 -5.29 -4.43 -11.36
N TYR A 140 -6.28 -4.16 -12.20
CA TYR A 140 -7.28 -5.14 -12.58
C TYR A 140 -7.04 -5.74 -13.97
N GLY A 141 -6.46 -4.98 -14.89
CA GLY A 141 -6.30 -5.40 -16.28
C GLY A 141 -7.61 -5.37 -17.06
N ASP A 142 -7.49 -5.44 -18.38
CA ASP A 142 -8.63 -5.44 -19.29
C ASP A 142 -9.53 -6.66 -19.05
N TYR A 143 -8.95 -7.83 -18.75
CA TYR A 143 -9.67 -9.06 -18.46
C TYR A 143 -10.70 -8.91 -17.33
N ASN A 144 -10.28 -8.31 -16.20
CA ASN A 144 -11.17 -8.11 -15.06
C ASN A 144 -12.07 -6.87 -15.20
N LEU A 145 -11.80 -6.00 -16.18
CA LEU A 145 -12.59 -4.79 -16.45
C LEU A 145 -13.53 -4.95 -17.66
N ASP A 146 -13.43 -6.04 -18.41
CA ASP A 146 -14.21 -6.30 -19.61
C ASP A 146 -15.69 -6.57 -19.30
N ILE A 147 -16.52 -5.56 -19.54
CA ILE A 147 -17.98 -5.58 -19.37
C ILE A 147 -18.73 -6.28 -20.51
N SER A 148 -18.04 -6.90 -21.47
CA SER A 148 -18.65 -7.86 -22.39
C SER A 148 -18.78 -9.26 -21.79
N SER A 149 -18.12 -9.51 -20.65
CA SER A 149 -18.18 -10.79 -19.95
C SER A 149 -19.58 -11.08 -19.39
N PRO A 150 -20.13 -12.29 -19.61
CA PRO A 150 -21.45 -12.67 -19.10
C PRO A 150 -21.44 -13.00 -17.59
N GLU A 151 -20.28 -12.93 -16.94
CA GLU A 151 -20.14 -13.21 -15.51
C GLU A 151 -20.01 -11.92 -14.71
N PHE A 152 -20.72 -11.85 -13.59
CA PHE A 152 -20.57 -10.74 -12.68
C PHE A 152 -19.30 -10.86 -11.85
N SER A 153 -18.60 -9.73 -11.67
CA SER A 153 -17.60 -9.61 -10.60
C SER A 153 -17.63 -8.22 -10.00
N MET A 154 -17.42 -8.13 -8.68
CA MET A 154 -17.34 -6.85 -7.99
C MET A 154 -16.17 -6.01 -8.51
N LYS A 155 -15.02 -6.61 -8.85
CA LYS A 155 -13.86 -5.89 -9.40
C LYS A 155 -14.23 -5.17 -10.70
N ARG A 156 -14.96 -5.85 -11.59
CA ARG A 156 -15.42 -5.31 -12.87
C ARG A 156 -16.37 -4.12 -12.67
N PHE A 157 -17.36 -4.28 -11.81
CA PHE A 157 -18.31 -3.20 -11.50
C PHE A 157 -17.61 -1.99 -10.87
N ILE A 158 -16.81 -2.20 -9.82
CA ILE A 158 -16.12 -1.13 -9.09
C ILE A 158 -15.10 -0.41 -9.98
N GLY A 159 -14.29 -1.16 -10.73
CA GLY A 159 -13.28 -0.58 -11.61
C GLY A 159 -13.89 0.31 -12.69
N ASN A 160 -14.93 -0.17 -13.39
CA ASN A 160 -15.60 0.64 -14.41
C ASN A 160 -16.36 1.83 -13.81
N LEU A 161 -16.96 1.69 -12.62
CA LEU A 161 -17.61 2.80 -11.92
C LEU A 161 -16.62 3.92 -11.59
N ILE A 162 -15.44 3.58 -11.07
CA ILE A 162 -14.37 4.55 -10.78
C ILE A 162 -13.86 5.19 -12.07
N ILE A 163 -13.60 4.40 -13.12
CA ILE A 163 -13.14 4.93 -14.41
C ILE A 163 -14.15 5.93 -14.98
N GLY A 164 -15.44 5.59 -15.03
CA GLY A 164 -16.47 6.50 -15.54
C GLY A 164 -16.56 7.80 -14.74
N TYR A 165 -16.47 7.72 -13.42
CA TYR A 165 -16.43 8.90 -12.55
C TYR A 165 -15.19 9.77 -12.77
N GLU A 166 -14.01 9.17 -12.87
CA GLU A 166 -12.76 9.91 -13.06
C GLU A 166 -12.67 10.53 -14.46
N LEU A 167 -13.15 9.86 -15.52
CA LEU A 167 -13.24 10.44 -16.87
C LEU A 167 -14.08 11.72 -16.85
N PHE A 168 -15.24 11.66 -16.20
CA PHE A 168 -16.11 12.82 -16.03
C PHE A 168 -15.41 13.96 -15.28
N HIS A 169 -14.76 13.67 -14.15
CA HIS A 169 -14.04 14.69 -13.38
C HIS A 169 -12.80 15.26 -14.07
N ASN A 170 -12.18 14.50 -14.99
CA ASN A 170 -11.05 14.95 -15.79
C ASN A 170 -11.48 15.79 -17.01
N GLY A 171 -12.77 16.09 -17.16
CA GLY A 171 -13.32 16.90 -18.26
C GLY A 171 -13.72 16.08 -19.49
N GLU A 172 -13.53 14.76 -19.48
CA GLU A 172 -14.04 13.85 -20.52
C GLU A 172 -15.50 13.46 -20.23
N ILE A 173 -16.36 14.47 -20.19
CA ILE A 173 -17.75 14.39 -19.73
C ILE A 173 -18.54 13.30 -20.46
N GLU A 174 -18.50 13.30 -21.80
CA GLU A 174 -19.20 12.32 -22.62
C GLU A 174 -18.67 10.90 -22.40
N ASN A 175 -17.33 10.72 -22.39
CA ASN A 175 -16.72 9.41 -22.16
C ASN A 175 -17.09 8.85 -20.78
N GLY A 176 -17.11 9.70 -19.74
CA GLY A 176 -17.56 9.32 -18.41
C GLY A 176 -19.01 8.84 -18.40
N GLN A 177 -19.92 9.57 -19.05
CA GLN A 177 -21.33 9.20 -19.17
C GLN A 177 -21.53 7.90 -19.97
N ILE A 178 -20.87 7.77 -21.13
CA ILE A 178 -20.88 6.55 -21.95
C ILE A 178 -20.48 5.36 -21.07
N LYS A 179 -19.39 5.49 -20.32
CA LYS A 179 -18.88 4.41 -19.48
C LYS A 179 -19.89 3.94 -18.43
N ILE A 180 -20.59 4.87 -17.77
CA ILE A 180 -21.64 4.53 -16.80
C ILE A 180 -22.85 3.86 -17.47
N LEU A 181 -23.23 4.30 -18.68
CA LEU A 181 -24.31 3.69 -19.45
C LEU A 181 -23.95 2.28 -19.94
N GLU A 182 -22.70 2.04 -20.33
CA GLU A 182 -22.21 0.71 -20.69
C GLU A 182 -22.30 -0.26 -19.50
N ILE A 183 -21.96 0.19 -18.29
CA ILE A 183 -22.20 -0.60 -17.06
C ILE A 183 -23.69 -0.93 -16.95
N GLY A 184 -24.57 0.06 -17.14
CA GLY A 184 -26.02 -0.15 -17.08
C GLY A 184 -26.52 -1.20 -18.09
N LYS A 185 -26.02 -1.16 -19.33
CA LYS A 185 -26.31 -2.17 -20.36
C LYS A 185 -25.82 -3.56 -19.96
N TRP A 186 -24.58 -3.67 -19.47
CA TRP A 186 -24.02 -4.93 -18.98
C TRP A 186 -24.86 -5.52 -17.83
N LEU A 187 -25.31 -4.69 -16.89
CA LEU A 187 -26.21 -5.16 -15.83
C LEU A 187 -27.56 -5.65 -16.40
N GLU A 188 -28.13 -4.98 -17.41
CA GLU A 188 -29.39 -5.44 -18.07
C GLU A 188 -29.20 -6.79 -18.78
N GLU A 189 -28.01 -7.07 -19.31
CA GLU A 189 -27.69 -8.36 -19.90
C GLU A 189 -27.59 -9.45 -18.82
N LEU A 190 -26.94 -9.16 -17.69
CA LEU A 190 -26.83 -10.06 -16.53
C LEU A 190 -28.17 -10.35 -15.86
N ASP A 191 -29.17 -9.47 -15.97
CA ASP A 191 -30.53 -9.69 -15.46
C ASP A 191 -31.19 -10.94 -16.04
N ASN A 192 -30.78 -11.37 -17.24
CA ASN A 192 -31.25 -12.60 -17.89
C ASN A 192 -30.43 -13.84 -17.49
N GLY A 193 -29.39 -13.67 -16.68
CA GLY A 193 -28.50 -14.72 -16.22
C GLY A 193 -29.06 -15.54 -15.05
N SER A 194 -28.23 -16.44 -14.53
CA SER A 194 -28.55 -17.31 -13.39
C SER A 194 -27.65 -17.08 -12.17
N ASP A 195 -26.80 -16.05 -12.21
CA ASP A 195 -25.91 -15.71 -11.09
C ASP A 195 -26.73 -15.24 -9.89
N LYS A 196 -26.87 -16.14 -8.91
CA LYS A 196 -27.64 -15.90 -7.68
C LYS A 196 -27.10 -14.73 -6.87
N PHE A 197 -25.78 -14.55 -6.83
CA PHE A 197 -25.18 -13.48 -6.06
C PHE A 197 -25.50 -12.14 -6.71
N TYR A 198 -25.23 -11.98 -8.00
CA TYR A 198 -25.59 -10.78 -8.75
C TYR A 198 -27.09 -10.45 -8.60
N LEU A 199 -27.98 -11.41 -8.85
CA LEU A 199 -29.43 -11.22 -8.78
C LEU A 199 -29.89 -10.76 -7.39
N SER A 200 -29.21 -11.19 -6.32
CA SER A 200 -29.52 -10.77 -4.95
C SER A 200 -29.15 -9.31 -4.67
N ILE A 201 -28.12 -8.77 -5.33
CA ILE A 201 -27.58 -7.43 -5.06
C ILE A 201 -27.91 -6.39 -6.15
N LYS A 202 -28.53 -6.81 -7.26
CA LYS A 202 -28.74 -5.96 -8.45
C LYS A 202 -29.40 -4.62 -8.17
N THR A 203 -30.38 -4.57 -7.25
CA THR A 203 -31.05 -3.32 -6.88
C THR A 203 -30.06 -2.30 -6.28
N GLY A 204 -29.11 -2.76 -5.46
CA GLY A 204 -28.04 -1.91 -4.94
C GLY A 204 -27.06 -1.45 -6.02
N LEU A 205 -26.70 -2.33 -6.97
CA LEU A 205 -25.84 -1.99 -8.11
C LEU A 205 -26.48 -0.91 -9.00
N TYR A 206 -27.74 -1.12 -9.40
CA TYR A 206 -28.51 -0.15 -10.17
C TYR A 206 -28.67 1.17 -9.43
N TYR A 207 -28.88 1.14 -8.11
CA TYR A 207 -29.01 2.37 -7.32
C TYR A 207 -27.73 3.21 -7.39
N VAL A 208 -26.55 2.62 -7.16
CA VAL A 208 -25.29 3.38 -7.22
C VAL A 208 -25.02 3.89 -8.64
N MET A 209 -25.24 3.06 -9.65
CA MET A 209 -25.02 3.42 -11.06
C MET A 209 -25.96 4.55 -11.49
N LYS A 210 -27.27 4.41 -11.26
CA LYS A 210 -28.27 5.46 -11.57
C LYS A 210 -27.98 6.73 -10.80
N GLY A 211 -27.67 6.62 -9.50
CA GLY A 211 -27.29 7.79 -8.70
C GLY A 211 -26.06 8.51 -9.26
N THR A 212 -25.06 7.77 -9.74
CA THR A 212 -23.89 8.33 -10.40
C THR A 212 -24.27 9.05 -11.70
N LEU A 213 -25.09 8.43 -12.54
CA LEU A 213 -25.57 9.01 -13.79
C LEU A 213 -26.43 10.26 -13.57
N ILE A 214 -27.32 10.27 -12.57
CA ILE A 214 -28.14 11.43 -12.20
C ILE A 214 -27.24 12.65 -11.92
N HIS A 215 -26.18 12.47 -11.12
CA HIS A 215 -25.21 13.54 -10.85
C HIS A 215 -24.52 14.03 -12.12
N MET A 216 -24.09 13.12 -13.00
CA MET A 216 -23.47 13.48 -14.28
C MET A 216 -24.43 14.24 -15.20
N LEU A 217 -25.68 13.79 -15.34
CA LEU A 217 -26.70 14.44 -16.17
C LEU A 217 -27.03 15.84 -15.63
N ASN A 218 -27.18 15.98 -14.31
CA ASN A 218 -27.42 17.27 -13.67
C ASN A 218 -26.25 18.25 -13.90
N ALA A 219 -25.02 17.78 -13.75
CA ALA A 219 -23.82 18.58 -14.00
C ALA A 219 -23.61 18.94 -15.49
N SER A 220 -24.20 18.16 -16.40
CA SER A 220 -24.22 18.45 -17.85
C SER A 220 -25.45 19.22 -18.33
N ASN A 221 -26.26 19.78 -17.43
CA ASN A 221 -27.50 20.51 -17.74
C ASN A 221 -28.56 19.70 -18.53
N LEU A 222 -28.54 18.37 -18.42
CA LEU A 222 -29.53 17.46 -19.02
C LEU A 222 -30.68 17.21 -18.03
N LEU A 223 -31.44 18.28 -17.75
CA LEU A 223 -32.40 18.32 -16.64
C LEU A 223 -33.60 17.39 -16.84
N GLU A 224 -34.07 17.18 -18.07
CA GLU A 224 -35.25 16.34 -18.33
C GLU A 224 -34.91 14.84 -18.15
N GLU A 225 -33.77 14.40 -18.69
CA GLU A 225 -33.25 13.05 -18.48
C GLU A 225 -32.92 12.81 -16.99
N CYS A 226 -32.39 13.82 -16.31
CA CYS A 226 -32.13 13.79 -14.87
C CYS A 226 -33.41 13.60 -14.05
N LYS A 227 -34.46 14.40 -14.30
CA LYS A 227 -35.77 14.29 -13.60
C LYS A 227 -36.38 12.90 -13.80
N TRP A 228 -36.42 12.43 -15.04
CA TRP A 228 -36.99 11.12 -15.34
C TRP A 228 -36.25 9.98 -14.61
N LEU A 229 -34.92 10.03 -14.54
CA LEU A 229 -34.14 9.02 -13.83
C LEU A 229 -34.26 9.16 -12.31
N LEU A 230 -34.44 10.38 -11.81
CA LEU A 230 -34.68 10.69 -10.40
C LEU A 230 -36.05 10.20 -9.92
N ASP A 231 -37.06 10.20 -10.79
CA ASP A 231 -38.38 9.65 -10.48
C ASP A 231 -38.38 8.10 -10.47
N ASP A 232 -37.51 7.48 -11.26
CA ASP A 232 -37.35 6.03 -11.35
C ASP A 232 -36.50 5.42 -10.22
N ILE A 233 -35.63 6.21 -9.56
CA ILE A 233 -34.75 5.70 -8.50
C ILE A 233 -35.49 5.53 -7.16
N ILE A 234 -35.41 4.32 -6.58
CA ILE A 234 -35.98 4.05 -5.26
C ILE A 234 -35.19 4.82 -4.18
N PRO A 235 -35.82 5.67 -3.34
CA PRO A 235 -35.11 6.40 -2.30
C PRO A 235 -34.34 5.49 -1.35
N PHE A 236 -33.12 5.87 -0.95
CA PHE A 236 -32.23 5.04 -0.12
C PHE A 236 -32.91 4.50 1.15
N LYS A 237 -33.71 5.35 1.82
CA LYS A 237 -34.43 4.98 3.04
C LYS A 237 -35.39 3.79 2.82
N LYS A 238 -35.98 3.67 1.64
CA LYS A 238 -36.97 2.64 1.27
C LYS A 238 -36.34 1.35 0.75
N LEU A 239 -35.02 1.32 0.52
CA LEU A 239 -34.32 0.10 0.08
C LEU A 239 -34.32 -0.99 1.18
N ASN A 240 -34.37 -2.25 0.75
CA ASN A 240 -34.23 -3.40 1.65
C ASN A 240 -32.79 -3.52 2.20
N CYS A 241 -32.60 -4.35 3.24
CA CYS A 241 -31.29 -4.49 3.89
C CYS A 241 -30.20 -4.98 2.94
N ILE A 242 -30.48 -5.93 2.06
CA ILE A 242 -29.50 -6.48 1.09
C ILE A 242 -29.03 -5.39 0.11
N SER A 243 -29.95 -4.59 -0.41
CA SER A 243 -29.62 -3.47 -1.31
C SER A 243 -28.80 -2.40 -0.59
N LYS A 244 -29.14 -2.08 0.66
CA LYS A 244 -28.35 -1.16 1.49
C LYS A 244 -26.96 -1.72 1.78
N ALA A 245 -26.86 -3.01 2.12
CA ALA A 245 -25.59 -3.69 2.34
C ALA A 245 -24.69 -3.61 1.09
N SER A 246 -25.28 -3.84 -0.08
CA SER A 246 -24.62 -3.72 -1.38
C SER A 246 -24.06 -2.32 -1.60
N ILE A 247 -24.84 -1.27 -1.35
CA ILE A 247 -24.39 0.12 -1.47
C ILE A 247 -23.23 0.41 -0.52
N PHE A 248 -23.32 -0.02 0.74
CA PHE A 248 -22.24 0.17 1.71
C PHE A 248 -20.97 -0.60 1.33
N ALA A 249 -21.10 -1.80 0.76
CA ALA A 249 -19.97 -2.59 0.29
C ALA A 249 -19.30 -1.97 -0.94
N ILE A 250 -20.09 -1.45 -1.89
CA ILE A 250 -19.58 -0.69 -3.05
C ILE A 250 -18.83 0.56 -2.55
N HIS A 251 -19.42 1.30 -1.62
CA HIS A 251 -18.78 2.47 -1.00
C HIS A 251 -17.44 2.09 -0.34
N ALA A 252 -17.40 0.99 0.43
CA ALA A 252 -16.17 0.50 1.04
C ALA A 252 -15.10 0.12 0.00
N ALA A 253 -15.50 -0.58 -1.06
CA ALA A 253 -14.59 -0.98 -2.14
C ALA A 253 -14.02 0.24 -2.87
N VAL A 254 -14.85 1.23 -3.21
CA VAL A 254 -14.39 2.48 -3.82
C VAL A 254 -13.42 3.23 -2.90
N LEU A 255 -13.77 3.42 -1.63
CA LEU A 255 -12.88 4.08 -0.67
C LEU A 255 -11.53 3.37 -0.52
N THR A 256 -11.54 2.04 -0.60
CA THR A 256 -10.33 1.21 -0.54
C THR A 256 -9.41 1.44 -1.76
N GLU A 257 -9.98 1.70 -2.94
CA GLU A 257 -9.21 2.06 -4.13
C GLU A 257 -8.62 3.48 -4.06
N TYR A 258 -9.41 4.46 -3.60
CA TYR A 258 -8.93 5.85 -3.48
C TYR A 258 -7.85 6.00 -2.41
N GLY A 259 -7.94 5.22 -1.33
CA GLY A 259 -6.82 4.78 -0.47
C GLY A 259 -5.63 5.73 -0.29
N ALA A 260 -5.88 7.00 0.05
CA ALA A 260 -4.84 8.04 0.11
C ALA A 260 -4.42 8.42 1.55
N ASN A 261 -5.25 8.10 2.55
CA ASN A 261 -5.00 8.43 3.95
C ASN A 261 -5.75 7.48 4.90
N THR A 262 -5.42 7.55 6.19
CA THR A 262 -6.04 6.76 7.26
C THR A 262 -7.56 6.94 7.34
N GLN A 263 -8.07 8.14 7.07
CA GLN A 263 -9.50 8.44 7.18
C GLN A 263 -10.32 7.66 6.13
N TYR A 264 -9.81 7.51 4.90
CA TYR A 264 -10.48 6.72 3.87
C TYR A 264 -10.53 5.24 4.24
N TYR A 265 -9.42 4.67 4.72
CA TYR A 265 -9.42 3.26 5.13
C TYR A 265 -10.32 3.01 6.34
N LYS A 266 -10.38 3.94 7.31
CA LYS A 266 -11.32 3.84 8.43
C LYS A 266 -12.78 3.85 7.94
N LYS A 267 -13.14 4.80 7.08
CA LYS A 267 -14.49 4.87 6.48
C LYS A 267 -14.82 3.64 5.62
N ALA A 268 -13.83 3.07 4.94
CA ALA A 268 -13.98 1.84 4.18
C ALA A 268 -14.32 0.66 5.11
N CYS A 269 -13.59 0.52 6.22
CA CYS A 269 -13.86 -0.50 7.24
C CYS A 269 -15.25 -0.32 7.86
N ASP A 270 -15.62 0.91 8.23
CA ASP A 270 -16.94 1.23 8.81
C ASP A 270 -18.08 0.88 7.85
N SER A 271 -17.91 1.19 6.56
CA SER A 271 -18.91 0.90 5.52
C SER A 271 -19.01 -0.60 5.24
N ALA A 272 -17.89 -1.31 5.13
CA ALA A 272 -17.89 -2.75 4.93
C ALA A 272 -18.50 -3.50 6.13
N ASN A 273 -18.21 -3.05 7.36
CA ASN A 273 -18.82 -3.61 8.56
C ASN A 273 -20.35 -3.38 8.57
N LYS A 274 -20.83 -2.19 8.18
CA LYS A 274 -22.27 -1.94 8.01
C LYS A 274 -22.92 -2.89 7.00
N ALA A 275 -22.23 -3.22 5.91
CA ALA A 275 -22.73 -4.21 4.96
C ALA A 275 -22.87 -5.60 5.59
N CYS A 276 -21.86 -6.04 6.37
CA CYS A 276 -21.91 -7.31 7.10
C CYS A 276 -23.06 -7.36 8.13
N VAL A 277 -23.34 -6.24 8.81
CA VAL A 277 -24.43 -6.17 9.80
C VAL A 277 -25.80 -6.20 9.13
N LEU A 278 -25.96 -5.55 7.97
CA LEU A 278 -27.23 -5.48 7.25
C LEU A 278 -27.58 -6.79 6.54
N ASP A 279 -26.58 -7.53 6.07
CA ASP A 279 -26.73 -8.80 5.39
C ASP A 279 -25.62 -9.77 5.83
N PRO A 280 -25.77 -10.41 6.99
CA PRO A 280 -24.75 -11.32 7.53
C PRO A 280 -24.66 -12.66 6.77
N SER A 281 -25.53 -12.89 5.79
CA SER A 281 -25.56 -14.14 5.03
C SER A 281 -24.64 -14.14 3.80
N SER A 282 -24.25 -12.96 3.33
CA SER A 282 -23.43 -12.83 2.12
C SER A 282 -21.94 -12.91 2.43
N PRO A 283 -21.21 -13.90 1.88
CA PRO A 283 -19.77 -14.03 2.10
C PRO A 283 -18.97 -12.85 1.53
N HIS A 284 -19.48 -12.19 0.50
CA HIS A 284 -18.79 -11.10 -0.20
C HIS A 284 -18.60 -9.86 0.68
N TRP A 285 -19.52 -9.58 1.61
CA TRP A 285 -19.39 -8.43 2.52
C TRP A 285 -18.25 -8.64 3.52
N PHE A 286 -18.12 -9.85 4.06
CA PHE A 286 -17.01 -10.22 4.94
C PHE A 286 -15.67 -10.21 4.19
N TYR A 287 -15.65 -10.64 2.93
CA TYR A 287 -14.46 -10.53 2.09
C TYR A 287 -14.05 -9.06 1.87
N ILE A 288 -14.97 -8.18 1.48
CA ILE A 288 -14.69 -6.74 1.31
C ILE A 288 -14.22 -6.12 2.63
N TYR A 289 -14.79 -6.54 3.76
CA TYR A 289 -14.36 -6.09 5.08
C TYR A 289 -12.94 -6.53 5.41
N ALA A 290 -12.59 -7.80 5.16
CA ALA A 290 -11.23 -8.30 5.32
C ALA A 290 -10.23 -7.53 4.44
N VAL A 291 -10.59 -7.23 3.19
CA VAL A 291 -9.76 -6.43 2.28
C VAL A 291 -9.55 -5.02 2.81
N ALA A 292 -10.61 -4.35 3.28
CA ALA A 292 -10.53 -3.00 3.84
C ALA A 292 -9.63 -2.96 5.08
N LEU A 293 -9.77 -3.93 5.99
CA LEU A 293 -8.93 -4.05 7.19
C LEU A 293 -7.46 -4.31 6.82
N THR A 294 -7.18 -5.20 5.87
CA THR A 294 -5.81 -5.45 5.38
C THR A 294 -5.20 -4.19 4.77
N LYS A 295 -5.97 -3.41 4.03
CA LYS A 295 -5.50 -2.14 3.46
C LYS A 295 -5.23 -1.08 4.53
N GLN A 296 -6.10 -0.98 5.54
CA GLN A 296 -5.88 -0.11 6.69
C GLN A 296 -4.60 -0.49 7.44
N ARG A 297 -4.41 -1.77 7.76
CA ARG A 297 -3.23 -2.28 8.47
C ARG A 297 -1.96 -2.02 7.67
N THR A 298 -1.93 -2.41 6.40
CA THR A 298 -0.73 -2.26 5.56
C THR A 298 -0.35 -0.81 5.32
N PHE A 299 -1.33 0.10 5.34
CA PHE A 299 -1.09 1.54 5.30
C PHE A 299 -0.50 2.07 6.63
N LEU A 300 -1.03 1.65 7.78
CA LEU A 300 -0.62 2.16 9.10
C LEU A 300 0.68 1.57 9.63
N HIS A 301 0.90 0.26 9.46
CA HIS A 301 1.93 -0.47 10.21
C HIS A 301 2.96 -1.15 9.30
N SER A 302 3.10 -0.68 8.06
CA SER A 302 3.83 -1.34 6.96
C SER A 302 3.32 -2.76 6.67
N TYR A 303 3.83 -3.37 5.60
CA TYR A 303 3.56 -4.77 5.24
C TYR A 303 4.12 -5.79 6.26
N LYS A 304 4.80 -5.34 7.32
CA LYS A 304 5.44 -6.19 8.35
C LYS A 304 4.63 -6.35 9.64
N SER A 305 3.37 -5.93 9.63
CA SER A 305 2.46 -6.07 10.76
C SER A 305 1.75 -7.42 10.74
N HIS A 306 1.47 -8.01 11.90
CA HIS A 306 0.60 -9.19 11.98
C HIS A 306 -0.80 -8.84 11.48
N PRO A 307 -1.42 -9.70 10.66
CA PRO A 307 -2.85 -9.64 10.44
C PRO A 307 -3.59 -9.55 11.78
N THR A 308 -4.53 -8.62 11.87
CA THR A 308 -5.37 -8.48 13.05
C THR A 308 -6.35 -9.65 13.14
N GLU A 309 -6.80 -9.95 14.36
CA GLU A 309 -7.82 -10.97 14.61
C GLU A 309 -9.11 -10.69 13.82
N ASN A 310 -9.45 -9.41 13.62
CA ASN A 310 -10.60 -9.00 12.82
C ASN A 310 -10.42 -9.34 11.33
N GLU A 311 -9.22 -9.18 10.76
CA GLU A 311 -8.94 -9.59 9.37
C GLU A 311 -9.10 -11.09 9.19
N ILE A 312 -8.52 -11.85 10.13
CA ILE A 312 -8.55 -13.32 10.13
C ILE A 312 -9.99 -13.83 10.26
N ASN A 313 -10.75 -13.29 11.21
CA ASN A 313 -12.13 -13.69 11.44
C ASN A 313 -13.04 -13.31 10.28
N ALA A 314 -12.87 -12.11 9.69
CA ALA A 314 -13.64 -11.71 8.52
C ALA A 314 -13.38 -12.63 7.32
N ILE A 315 -12.12 -12.94 7.01
CA ILE A 315 -11.83 -13.83 5.87
C ILE A 315 -12.29 -15.27 6.12
N GLN A 316 -12.15 -15.78 7.35
CA GLN A 316 -12.63 -17.12 7.71
C GLN A 316 -14.16 -17.21 7.61
N HIS A 317 -14.87 -16.16 8.04
CA HIS A 317 -16.32 -16.11 7.91
C HIS A 317 -16.75 -16.10 6.43
N ALA A 318 -16.07 -15.32 5.59
CA ALA A 318 -16.32 -15.31 4.14
C ALA A 318 -16.11 -16.69 3.49
N ILE A 319 -15.06 -17.41 3.88
CA ILE A 319 -14.75 -18.77 3.39
C ILE A 319 -15.81 -19.77 3.89
N MET A 320 -16.21 -19.68 5.16
CA MET A 320 -17.23 -20.57 5.72
C MET A 320 -18.58 -20.41 5.00
N LEU A 321 -19.00 -19.16 4.76
CA LEU A 321 -20.27 -18.86 4.07
C LEU A 321 -20.25 -19.21 2.57
N SER A 322 -19.07 -19.39 1.97
CA SER A 322 -18.92 -19.80 0.56
C SER A 322 -18.65 -21.30 0.37
N ASP A 323 -18.80 -22.11 1.42
CA ASP A 323 -18.38 -23.52 1.48
C ASP A 323 -16.90 -23.75 1.08
N GLY A 324 -16.07 -22.73 1.22
CA GLY A 324 -14.67 -22.76 0.80
C GLY A 324 -14.43 -22.82 -0.71
N LYS A 325 -15.46 -22.59 -1.53
CA LYS A 325 -15.39 -22.71 -3.00
C LYS A 325 -14.86 -21.46 -3.70
N ASP A 326 -14.85 -20.32 -3.02
CA ASP A 326 -14.40 -19.06 -3.62
C ASP A 326 -12.86 -18.95 -3.64
N THR A 327 -12.27 -18.97 -4.83
CA THR A 327 -10.82 -18.94 -5.01
C THR A 327 -10.18 -17.61 -4.60
N VAL A 328 -10.92 -16.49 -4.70
CA VAL A 328 -10.42 -15.17 -4.32
C VAL A 328 -10.33 -15.05 -2.81
N PHE A 329 -11.32 -15.58 -2.08
CA PHE A 329 -11.31 -15.55 -0.60
C PHE A 329 -10.19 -16.44 -0.06
N ASN A 330 -10.04 -17.64 -0.61
CA ASN A 330 -8.95 -18.54 -0.24
C ASN A 330 -7.57 -17.94 -0.57
N TYR A 331 -7.44 -17.24 -1.70
CA TYR A 331 -6.21 -16.52 -2.02
C TYR A 331 -5.90 -15.40 -1.02
N HIS A 332 -6.90 -14.61 -0.61
CA HIS A 332 -6.70 -13.60 0.44
C HIS A 332 -6.28 -14.23 1.77
N ARG A 333 -6.85 -15.40 2.12
CA ARG A 333 -6.41 -16.16 3.29
C ARG A 333 -4.94 -16.58 3.19
N ILE A 334 -4.49 -17.05 2.03
CA ILE A 334 -3.08 -17.37 1.78
C ILE A 334 -2.18 -16.15 2.02
N LEU A 335 -2.61 -14.95 1.62
CA LEU A 335 -1.85 -13.72 1.87
C LEU A 335 -1.70 -13.44 3.37
N LEU A 336 -2.77 -13.58 4.17
CA LEU A 336 -2.69 -13.37 5.62
C LEU A 336 -1.83 -14.43 6.32
N ASP A 337 -1.94 -15.70 5.91
CA ASP A 337 -1.12 -16.78 6.48
C ASP A 337 0.37 -16.58 6.11
N LYS A 338 0.66 -16.07 4.90
CA LYS A 338 2.02 -15.66 4.50
C LYS A 338 2.55 -14.49 5.33
N ASP A 339 1.76 -13.45 5.55
CA ASP A 339 2.15 -12.31 6.39
C ASP A 339 2.46 -12.77 7.81
N THR A 340 1.65 -13.68 8.35
CA THR A 340 1.83 -14.30 9.66
C THR A 340 3.12 -15.12 9.73
N ALA A 341 3.37 -15.99 8.74
CA ALA A 341 4.58 -16.81 8.68
C ALA A 341 5.85 -15.95 8.60
N ASN A 342 5.85 -14.94 7.72
CA ASN A 342 6.97 -13.99 7.59
C ASN A 342 7.24 -13.26 8.91
N ARG A 343 6.19 -12.82 9.60
CA ARG A 343 6.36 -12.07 10.83
C ARG A 343 6.82 -12.95 11.99
N ASN A 344 6.22 -14.13 12.16
CA ASN A 344 6.66 -15.10 13.14
C ASN A 344 8.13 -15.48 12.94
N TYR A 345 8.58 -15.58 11.70
CA TYR A 345 9.99 -15.76 11.41
C TYR A 345 10.85 -14.56 11.87
N HIS A 346 10.42 -13.33 11.57
CA HIS A 346 11.15 -12.13 11.99
C HIS A 346 11.23 -11.92 13.50
N ASP A 347 10.13 -12.16 14.24
CA ASP A 347 10.11 -11.99 15.69
C ASP A 347 10.99 -13.01 16.42
N ASN A 348 11.24 -14.16 15.80
CA ASN A 348 11.99 -15.27 16.41
C ASN A 348 13.40 -15.47 15.82
N ILE A 349 13.87 -14.57 14.96
CA ILE A 349 15.19 -14.70 14.29
C ILE A 349 16.34 -14.85 15.32
N ASN A 350 16.26 -14.15 16.45
CA ASN A 350 17.29 -14.17 17.50
C ASN A 350 17.21 -15.37 18.43
N ILE A 351 16.15 -16.17 18.35
CA ILE A 351 15.90 -17.29 19.23
C ILE A 351 16.26 -18.54 18.44
N LYS A 352 17.49 -19.03 18.59
CA LYS A 352 17.94 -20.32 18.05
C LYS A 352 17.22 -21.47 18.75
N ASN A 353 15.97 -21.69 18.36
CA ASN A 353 15.14 -22.79 18.83
C ASN A 353 14.71 -23.63 17.62
N ASN A 354 15.20 -24.86 17.53
CA ASN A 354 14.93 -25.77 16.42
C ASN A 354 13.42 -25.98 16.21
N ASP A 355 12.64 -26.00 17.30
CA ASP A 355 11.18 -26.13 17.26
C ASP A 355 10.50 -24.99 16.48
N MET A 356 11.05 -23.77 16.53
CA MET A 356 10.48 -22.62 15.82
C MET A 356 10.80 -22.63 14.33
N SER A 357 12.00 -23.11 13.97
CA SER A 357 12.37 -23.33 12.57
C SER A 357 11.47 -24.38 11.91
N GLU A 358 11.19 -25.46 12.64
CA GLU A 358 10.28 -26.52 12.17
C GLU A 358 8.83 -26.02 12.06
N LYS A 359 8.32 -25.28 13.05
CA LYS A 359 6.99 -24.66 12.97
C LYS A 359 6.86 -23.70 11.77
N ASN A 360 7.88 -22.91 11.50
CA ASN A 360 7.89 -22.01 10.34
C ASN A 360 7.94 -22.81 9.02
N LEU A 361 8.71 -23.89 8.97
CA LEU A 361 8.73 -24.79 7.81
C LEU A 361 7.35 -25.41 7.56
N GLN A 362 6.69 -25.92 8.59
CA GLN A 362 5.34 -26.47 8.52
C GLN A 362 4.30 -25.42 8.09
N ALA A 363 4.40 -24.19 8.61
CA ALA A 363 3.52 -23.10 8.19
C ALA A 363 3.68 -22.76 6.70
N ASN A 364 4.92 -22.72 6.20
CA ASN A 364 5.17 -22.49 4.77
C ASN A 364 4.75 -23.69 3.90
N GLN A 365 4.88 -24.93 4.39
CA GLN A 365 4.36 -26.11 3.69
C GLN A 365 2.82 -26.06 3.56
N LYS A 366 2.13 -25.66 4.63
CA LYS A 366 0.67 -25.46 4.59
C LYS A 366 0.28 -24.42 3.53
N ILE A 367 1.05 -23.35 3.37
CA ILE A 367 0.83 -22.35 2.30
C ILE A 367 0.92 -23.00 0.91
N VAL A 368 1.89 -23.89 0.67
CA VAL A 368 2.01 -24.63 -0.59
C VAL A 368 0.76 -25.48 -0.87
N ASP A 369 0.29 -26.20 0.13
CA ASP A 369 -0.88 -27.08 0.00
C ASP A 369 -2.16 -26.28 -0.26
N MET A 370 -2.30 -25.13 0.40
CA MET A 370 -3.38 -24.17 0.15
C MET A 370 -3.32 -23.62 -1.28
N ILE A 371 -2.13 -23.26 -1.78
CA ILE A 371 -1.96 -22.80 -3.17
C ILE A 371 -2.39 -23.89 -4.17
N LYS A 372 -1.93 -25.13 -3.97
CA LYS A 372 -2.31 -26.27 -4.83
C LYS A 372 -3.82 -26.48 -4.84
N THR A 373 -4.45 -26.39 -3.66
CA THR A 373 -5.90 -26.47 -3.50
C THR A 373 -6.62 -25.37 -4.27
N VAL A 374 -6.21 -24.10 -4.10
CA VAL A 374 -6.82 -22.97 -4.83
C VAL A 374 -6.68 -23.11 -6.34
N ILE A 375 -5.52 -23.55 -6.85
CA ILE A 375 -5.33 -23.73 -8.29
C ILE A 375 -6.17 -24.91 -8.83
N SER A 376 -6.38 -25.96 -8.03
CA SER A 376 -7.24 -27.09 -8.41
C SER A 376 -8.73 -26.73 -8.49
N MET A 377 -9.16 -25.65 -7.83
CA MET A 377 -10.50 -25.08 -7.94
C MET A 377 -10.71 -24.26 -9.22
N GLU A 378 -9.70 -24.18 -10.09
CA GLU A 378 -9.73 -23.45 -11.36
C GLU A 378 -10.12 -21.97 -11.22
N PRO A 379 -9.25 -21.13 -10.62
CA PRO A 379 -9.53 -19.70 -10.47
C PRO A 379 -9.80 -19.04 -11.82
N LYS A 380 -10.87 -18.25 -11.89
CA LYS A 380 -11.24 -17.51 -13.11
C LYS A 380 -10.40 -16.25 -13.33
N ASP A 381 -9.83 -15.68 -12.26
CA ASP A 381 -9.00 -14.48 -12.33
C ASP A 381 -7.52 -14.85 -12.53
N PRO A 382 -6.89 -14.53 -13.68
CA PRO A 382 -5.48 -14.84 -13.93
C PRO A 382 -4.54 -14.17 -12.92
N LEU A 383 -4.91 -13.01 -12.35
CA LEU A 383 -4.08 -12.34 -11.34
C LEU A 383 -4.01 -13.10 -10.02
N VAL A 384 -5.03 -13.91 -9.68
CA VAL A 384 -4.97 -14.82 -8.54
C VAL A 384 -3.92 -15.91 -8.78
N ILE A 385 -3.87 -16.45 -10.00
CA ILE A 385 -2.88 -17.46 -10.38
C ILE A 385 -1.47 -16.89 -10.36
N VAL A 386 -1.26 -15.68 -10.90
CA VAL A 386 0.04 -14.99 -10.82
C VAL A 386 0.45 -14.74 -9.37
N GLY A 387 -0.51 -14.34 -8.52
CA GLY A 387 -0.31 -14.16 -7.09
C GLY A 387 0.16 -15.44 -6.39
N CYS A 388 -0.54 -16.55 -6.60
CA CYS A 388 -0.17 -17.87 -6.10
C CYS A 388 1.23 -18.29 -6.57
N ALA A 389 1.52 -18.15 -7.87
CA ALA A 389 2.81 -18.47 -8.46
C ALA A 389 3.95 -17.66 -7.83
N LYS A 390 3.76 -16.34 -7.69
CA LYS A 390 4.72 -15.45 -7.04
C LYS A 390 5.01 -15.88 -5.60
N ILE A 391 4.00 -16.28 -4.84
CA ILE A 391 4.20 -16.78 -3.48
C ILE A 391 5.03 -18.06 -3.53
N LEU A 392 4.60 -19.04 -4.31
CA LEU A 392 5.23 -20.35 -4.42
C LEU A 392 6.71 -20.27 -4.78
N MET A 393 7.07 -19.43 -5.76
CA MET A 393 8.45 -19.21 -6.20
C MET A 393 9.31 -18.46 -5.18
N THR A 394 8.71 -17.78 -4.19
CA THR A 394 9.46 -16.95 -3.22
C THR A 394 9.51 -17.53 -1.81
N LEU A 395 8.82 -18.64 -1.55
CA LEU A 395 8.90 -19.38 -0.29
C LEU A 395 10.33 -19.87 0.01
N PRO A 396 10.65 -20.28 1.25
CA PRO A 396 11.95 -20.85 1.58
C PRO A 396 12.32 -22.06 0.71
N ILE A 397 13.60 -22.22 0.35
CA ILE A 397 14.09 -23.25 -0.58
C ILE A 397 13.58 -24.67 -0.24
N LYS A 398 13.45 -24.99 1.05
CA LYS A 398 13.00 -26.32 1.51
C LYS A 398 11.57 -26.69 1.11
N VAL A 399 10.71 -25.70 0.83
CA VAL A 399 9.28 -25.89 0.50
C VAL A 399 8.87 -25.16 -0.78
N ARG A 400 9.80 -24.43 -1.39
CA ARG A 400 9.60 -23.75 -2.66
C ARG A 400 9.42 -24.78 -3.77
N ASP A 401 8.50 -24.51 -4.67
CA ASP A 401 8.30 -25.29 -5.88
C ASP A 401 8.38 -24.34 -7.08
N PHE A 402 9.60 -24.10 -7.55
CA PHE A 402 9.88 -23.12 -8.60
C PHE A 402 9.23 -23.52 -9.93
N ASP A 403 9.37 -24.78 -10.33
CA ASP A 403 8.83 -25.30 -11.58
C ASP A 403 7.30 -25.24 -11.61
N LEU A 404 6.64 -25.60 -10.50
CA LEU A 404 5.20 -25.46 -10.38
C LEU A 404 4.77 -23.99 -10.44
N GLY A 405 5.53 -23.08 -9.81
CA GLY A 405 5.31 -21.65 -9.89
C GLY A 405 5.43 -21.12 -11.33
N LYS A 406 6.46 -21.54 -12.06
CA LYS A 406 6.65 -21.22 -13.48
C LYS A 406 5.50 -21.73 -14.34
N MET A 407 5.05 -22.97 -14.12
CA MET A 407 3.89 -23.54 -14.80
C MET A 407 2.62 -22.70 -14.57
N TYR A 408 2.40 -22.22 -13.34
CA TYR A 408 1.25 -21.35 -13.03
C TYR A 408 1.35 -19.97 -13.70
N LEU A 409 2.55 -19.36 -13.79
CA LEU A 409 2.72 -18.13 -14.57
C LEU A 409 2.39 -18.35 -16.05
N THR A 410 2.83 -19.46 -16.64
CA THR A 410 2.48 -19.83 -18.02
C THR A 410 0.97 -20.01 -18.19
N LYS A 411 0.29 -20.68 -17.25
CA LYS A 411 -1.17 -20.82 -17.25
C LYS A 411 -1.88 -19.46 -17.22
N ALA A 412 -1.44 -18.54 -16.35
CA ALA A 412 -2.03 -17.20 -16.26
C ALA A 412 -1.85 -16.40 -17.57
N MET A 413 -0.68 -16.49 -18.20
CA MET A 413 -0.43 -15.87 -19.50
C MET A 413 -1.33 -16.45 -20.59
N GLN A 414 -1.56 -17.77 -20.61
CA GLN A 414 -2.47 -18.41 -21.58
C GLN A 414 -3.93 -17.98 -21.38
N MET A 415 -4.36 -17.70 -20.15
CA MET A 415 -5.71 -17.23 -19.86
C MET A 415 -5.97 -15.80 -20.34
N ALA A 416 -4.95 -14.93 -20.31
CA ALA A 416 -5.07 -13.53 -20.70
C ALA A 416 -3.79 -13.06 -21.42
N PRO A 417 -3.54 -13.53 -22.66
CA PRO A 417 -2.25 -13.36 -23.35
C PRO A 417 -1.92 -11.92 -23.74
N ASN A 418 -2.94 -11.08 -23.86
CA ASN A 418 -2.78 -9.68 -24.27
C ASN A 418 -3.12 -8.69 -23.15
N ASP A 419 -3.40 -9.18 -21.93
CA ASP A 419 -3.72 -8.30 -20.80
C ASP A 419 -2.43 -7.72 -20.19
N VAL A 420 -2.26 -6.42 -20.32
CA VAL A 420 -1.05 -5.70 -19.88
C VAL A 420 -0.85 -5.82 -18.36
N ALA A 421 -1.90 -5.83 -17.54
CA ALA A 421 -1.76 -5.96 -16.10
C ALA A 421 -1.32 -7.36 -15.70
N VAL A 422 -1.81 -8.40 -16.40
CA VAL A 422 -1.37 -9.79 -16.21
C VAL A 422 0.10 -9.95 -16.62
N LEU A 423 0.48 -9.49 -17.81
CA LEU A 423 1.86 -9.54 -18.30
C LEU A 423 2.84 -8.82 -17.36
N ASN A 424 2.52 -7.59 -16.96
CA ASN A 424 3.31 -6.83 -15.98
C ASN A 424 3.37 -7.52 -14.61
N SER A 425 2.32 -8.22 -14.21
CA SER A 425 2.29 -8.96 -12.94
C SER A 425 3.20 -10.19 -12.99
N ILE A 426 3.26 -10.88 -14.13
CA ILE A 426 4.19 -11.99 -14.39
C ILE A 426 5.63 -11.47 -14.36
N GLU A 427 5.92 -10.40 -15.09
CA GLU A 427 7.25 -9.76 -15.09
C GLU A 427 7.70 -9.40 -13.67
N LYS A 428 6.81 -8.78 -12.89
CA LYS A 428 7.05 -8.44 -11.47
C LYS A 428 7.27 -9.68 -10.62
N ALA A 429 6.56 -10.79 -10.87
CA ALA A 429 6.75 -12.03 -10.13
C ALA A 429 8.14 -12.63 -10.39
N ILE A 430 8.56 -12.71 -11.66
CA ILE A 430 9.88 -13.21 -12.07
C ILE A 430 11.00 -12.31 -11.53
N THR A 431 10.86 -11.00 -11.68
CA THR A 431 11.83 -10.02 -11.17
C THR A 431 11.95 -10.09 -9.65
N HIS A 432 10.83 -10.23 -8.94
CA HIS A 432 10.83 -10.39 -7.50
C HIS A 432 11.52 -11.69 -7.07
N TYR A 433 11.25 -12.80 -7.75
CA TYR A 433 11.98 -14.06 -7.56
C TYR A 433 13.49 -13.88 -7.77
N LYS A 434 13.93 -13.32 -8.90
CA LYS A 434 15.35 -13.05 -9.19
C LYS A 434 15.98 -12.22 -8.07
N ARG A 435 15.29 -11.19 -7.59
CA ARG A 435 15.76 -10.34 -6.48
C ARG A 435 15.91 -11.11 -5.15
N VAL A 436 14.93 -11.93 -4.80
CA VAL A 436 14.96 -12.75 -3.56
C VAL A 436 16.07 -13.80 -3.64
N SER A 437 16.18 -14.49 -4.76
CA SER A 437 17.18 -15.54 -4.98
C SER A 437 18.61 -14.98 -5.06
N ASN A 438 18.85 -13.87 -5.76
CA ASN A 438 20.17 -13.23 -5.82
C ASN A 438 20.64 -12.72 -4.45
N LYS A 439 19.72 -12.13 -3.66
CA LYS A 439 20.05 -11.75 -2.26
C LYS A 439 20.44 -12.95 -1.42
N THR A 440 19.72 -14.08 -1.58
CA THR A 440 20.02 -15.33 -0.87
C THR A 440 21.38 -15.91 -1.30
N TYR A 441 21.70 -15.83 -2.60
CA TYR A 441 22.98 -16.26 -3.14
C TYR A 441 24.17 -15.42 -2.63
N GLU A 442 24.06 -14.09 -2.63
CA GLU A 442 25.11 -13.20 -2.11
C GLU A 442 25.34 -13.36 -0.59
N LEU A 443 24.27 -13.60 0.18
CA LEU A 443 24.34 -13.96 1.60
C LEU A 443 25.07 -15.30 1.83
N LYS A 444 24.83 -16.32 0.98
CA LYS A 444 25.52 -17.61 1.07
C LYS A 444 26.98 -17.55 0.63
N LYS A 445 27.32 -16.73 -0.37
CA LYS A 445 28.71 -16.51 -0.82
C LYS A 445 29.55 -15.77 0.22
N THR A 446 28.93 -14.91 1.02
CA THR A 446 29.57 -14.26 2.17
C THR A 446 29.69 -15.21 3.37
N ALA A 447 28.71 -16.11 3.58
CA ALA A 447 28.78 -17.17 4.59
C ALA A 447 29.78 -18.30 4.26
N SER A 448 29.96 -18.69 2.99
CA SER A 448 30.90 -19.76 2.61
C SER A 448 32.37 -19.34 2.70
N LYS A 449 32.67 -18.04 2.70
CA LYS A 449 33.99 -17.49 3.07
C LYS A 449 34.22 -17.46 4.58
N GLN A 450 33.22 -17.77 5.40
CA GLN A 450 33.28 -17.72 6.87
C GLN A 450 33.48 -19.09 7.55
N PHE A 451 33.62 -20.20 6.81
CA PHE A 451 34.07 -21.48 7.38
C PHE A 451 35.59 -21.56 7.54
N GLN A 452 36.17 -20.53 8.15
CA GLN A 452 37.32 -20.70 9.05
C GLN A 452 36.78 -20.56 10.47
N PRO A 453 37.27 -21.36 11.43
CA PRO A 453 36.67 -21.49 12.75
C PRO A 453 36.41 -20.12 13.36
N SER A 454 35.15 -19.91 13.74
CA SER A 454 34.66 -18.69 14.36
C SER A 454 35.43 -18.40 15.64
N VAL A 455 36.42 -17.52 15.54
CA VAL A 455 36.86 -16.74 16.70
C VAL A 455 35.75 -15.73 16.95
N LYS A 456 35.07 -15.91 18.08
CA LYS A 456 34.14 -14.95 18.71
C LYS A 456 34.55 -13.50 18.39
N ASN A 457 33.60 -12.70 17.92
CA ASN A 457 33.67 -11.24 17.80
C ASN A 457 34.98 -10.68 17.24
N LYS A 458 35.20 -10.76 15.92
CA LYS A 458 36.06 -9.77 15.24
C LYS A 458 35.18 -8.70 14.61
N LYS A 459 35.15 -7.53 15.25
CA LYS A 459 34.75 -6.28 14.60
C LYS A 459 35.53 -6.18 13.28
N SER A 460 34.94 -5.62 12.22
CA SER A 460 35.72 -5.40 10.99
C SER A 460 36.99 -4.62 11.33
N LYS A 461 38.14 -4.93 10.70
CA LYS A 461 39.42 -4.23 10.99
C LYS A 461 39.28 -2.69 10.93
N ILE A 462 38.30 -2.18 10.18
CA ILE A 462 37.97 -0.75 10.12
C ILE A 462 37.12 -0.30 11.28
N ALA A 463 36.12 -1.07 11.72
CA ALA A 463 35.37 -0.76 12.93
C ALA A 463 36.27 -0.76 14.18
N GLU A 464 37.28 -1.63 14.26
CA GLU A 464 38.28 -1.60 15.34
C GLU A 464 39.14 -0.33 15.27
N LYS A 465 39.62 0.03 14.07
CA LYS A 465 40.41 1.26 13.87
C LYS A 465 39.59 2.53 14.14
N LEU A 466 38.36 2.62 13.64
CA LEU A 466 37.45 3.75 13.90
C LEU A 466 37.10 3.84 15.39
N SER A 467 36.89 2.72 16.07
CA SER A 467 36.68 2.69 17.52
C SER A 467 37.91 3.18 18.30
N PHE A 468 39.12 2.87 17.81
CA PHE A 468 40.36 3.40 18.38
C PHE A 468 40.50 4.92 18.15
N LEU A 469 40.18 5.40 16.94
CA LEU A 469 40.17 6.83 16.63
C LEU A 469 39.12 7.61 17.43
N MET A 470 37.93 7.04 17.63
CA MET A 470 36.90 7.63 18.48
C MET A 470 37.41 7.77 19.93
N ASN A 471 38.08 6.76 20.48
CA ASN A 471 38.65 6.85 21.83
C ASN A 471 39.77 7.90 21.91
N ASN A 472 40.59 8.04 20.87
CA ASN A 472 41.60 9.11 20.79
C ASN A 472 40.96 10.50 20.69
N HIS A 473 39.88 10.63 19.93
CA HIS A 473 39.14 11.88 19.79
C HIS A 473 38.50 12.32 21.11
N LYS A 474 37.93 11.38 21.89
CA LYS A 474 37.46 11.64 23.26
C LYS A 474 38.55 12.14 24.21
N ASN A 475 39.82 11.87 23.88
CA ASN A 475 40.99 12.35 24.61
C ASN A 475 41.59 13.64 24.01
N GLY A 476 40.87 14.32 23.12
CA GLY A 476 41.27 15.62 22.54
C GLY A 476 42.20 15.54 21.33
N LYS A 477 42.42 14.35 20.74
CA LYS A 477 43.21 14.21 19.50
C LYS A 477 42.34 14.45 18.27
N ASP A 478 42.90 15.08 17.24
CA ASP A 478 42.24 15.22 15.94
C ASP A 478 42.33 13.88 15.15
N PRO A 479 41.21 13.19 14.85
CA PRO A 479 41.20 11.96 14.06
C PRO A 479 41.44 12.20 12.57
N LEU A 480 41.39 13.43 12.05
CA LEU A 480 41.44 13.71 10.61
C LEU A 480 42.72 13.19 9.92
N PRO A 481 43.95 13.38 10.45
CA PRO A 481 45.17 12.85 9.84
C PRO A 481 45.18 11.31 9.76
N ASP A 482 44.67 10.65 10.79
CA ASP A 482 44.60 9.18 10.85
C ASP A 482 43.53 8.64 9.89
N LEU A 483 42.40 9.33 9.74
CA LEU A 483 41.37 8.98 8.76
C LEU A 483 41.89 9.13 7.33
N ILE A 484 42.65 10.19 7.03
CA ILE A 484 43.30 10.38 5.72
C ILE A 484 44.35 9.28 5.45
N ALA A 485 45.15 8.93 6.46
CA ALA A 485 46.12 7.84 6.35
C ALA A 485 45.43 6.47 6.14
N MET A 486 44.25 6.27 6.72
CA MET A 486 43.40 5.10 6.47
C MET A 486 42.81 5.12 5.05
N LEU A 487 42.36 6.28 4.58
CA LEU A 487 41.78 6.45 3.25
C LEU A 487 42.77 6.00 2.16
N ASN A 488 44.02 6.45 2.25
CA ASN A 488 45.09 6.13 1.30
C ASN A 488 45.46 4.63 1.25
N LYS A 489 45.04 3.84 2.25
CA LYS A 489 45.31 2.40 2.37
C LYS A 489 44.06 1.54 2.16
N SER A 490 42.93 2.15 1.79
CA SER A 490 41.62 1.51 1.73
C SER A 490 41.07 1.47 0.30
N ASN A 491 40.37 0.38 -0.04
CA ASN A 491 39.85 0.14 -1.38
C ASN A 491 38.37 -0.25 -1.31
N GLY A 492 37.60 0.00 -2.37
CA GLY A 492 36.19 -0.42 -2.45
C GLY A 492 35.30 0.20 -1.36
N ARG A 493 34.45 -0.60 -0.72
CA ARG A 493 33.46 -0.14 0.29
C ARG A 493 34.10 0.52 1.51
N ASP A 494 35.28 0.06 1.89
CA ASP A 494 36.03 0.59 3.03
C ASP A 494 36.48 2.03 2.81
N LYS A 495 36.87 2.36 1.57
CA LYS A 495 37.21 3.71 1.13
C LYS A 495 36.02 4.66 1.29
N VAL A 496 34.84 4.22 0.83
CA VAL A 496 33.57 4.97 0.91
C VAL A 496 33.18 5.24 2.37
N ILE A 497 33.31 4.26 3.26
CA ILE A 497 33.04 4.42 4.69
C ILE A 497 33.98 5.49 5.29
N ILE A 498 35.28 5.39 5.03
CA ILE A 498 36.26 6.33 5.58
C ILE A 498 36.01 7.75 5.05
N MET A 499 35.70 7.92 3.76
CA MET A 499 35.37 9.24 3.19
C MET A 499 34.11 9.85 3.81
N ALA A 500 33.06 9.05 4.06
CA ALA A 500 31.86 9.53 4.75
C ALA A 500 32.17 9.97 6.20
N GLN A 501 33.08 9.26 6.89
CA GLN A 501 33.55 9.66 8.22
C GLN A 501 34.32 10.99 8.18
N ILE A 502 35.26 11.15 7.25
CA ILE A 502 36.03 12.40 7.06
C ILE A 502 35.08 13.56 6.76
N CYS A 503 34.12 13.38 5.85
CA CYS A 503 33.13 14.40 5.50
C CYS A 503 32.29 14.80 6.72
N SER A 504 31.69 13.82 7.42
CA SER A 504 30.87 14.09 8.60
C SER A 504 31.65 14.79 9.71
N TYR A 505 32.90 14.36 9.96
CA TYR A 505 33.76 14.95 10.98
C TYR A 505 34.14 16.40 10.65
N THR A 506 34.49 16.67 9.39
CA THR A 506 34.90 18.01 8.93
C THR A 506 33.77 19.03 9.11
N ILE A 507 32.52 18.63 8.86
CA ILE A 507 31.37 19.53 8.98
C ILE A 507 30.89 19.66 10.43
N LEU A 508 30.83 18.55 11.17
CA LEU A 508 30.34 18.55 12.55
C LEU A 508 31.33 19.17 13.54
N PHE A 509 32.62 18.84 13.44
CA PHE A 509 33.60 19.12 14.49
C PHE A 509 34.72 20.07 14.07
N ALA A 510 35.16 20.05 12.80
CA ALA A 510 36.20 20.98 12.31
C ALA A 510 35.63 22.34 11.84
N ASN A 511 34.29 22.47 11.82
CA ASN A 511 33.56 23.66 11.38
C ASN A 511 33.98 24.21 10.00
N ASN A 512 34.38 23.34 9.08
CA ASN A 512 34.80 23.71 7.73
C ASN A 512 33.80 23.15 6.70
N LEU A 513 32.71 23.90 6.47
CA LEU A 513 31.64 23.47 5.58
C LEU A 513 32.13 23.26 4.15
N ARG A 514 32.92 24.19 3.61
CA ARG A 514 33.44 24.13 2.23
C ARG A 514 34.22 22.84 1.97
N SER A 515 35.21 22.54 2.82
CA SER A 515 36.02 21.32 2.68
C SER A 515 35.19 20.06 2.84
N GLY A 516 34.21 20.06 3.77
CA GLY A 516 33.29 18.94 3.93
C GLY A 516 32.41 18.69 2.71
N VAL A 517 31.93 19.75 2.05
CA VAL A 517 31.14 19.67 0.81
C VAL A 517 31.98 19.19 -0.36
N GLU A 518 33.21 19.68 -0.51
CA GLU A 518 34.14 19.21 -1.56
C GLU A 518 34.41 17.71 -1.41
N GLN A 519 34.72 17.25 -0.20
CA GLN A 519 34.91 15.82 0.09
C GLN A 519 33.65 15.00 -0.19
N PHE A 520 32.46 15.56 0.07
CA PHE A 520 31.21 14.92 -0.26
C PHE A 520 30.98 14.81 -1.76
N LEU A 521 31.33 15.85 -2.54
CA LEU A 521 31.22 15.79 -4.01
C LEU A 521 32.18 14.75 -4.60
N VAL A 522 33.42 14.69 -4.11
CA VAL A 522 34.39 13.63 -4.49
C VAL A 522 33.85 12.26 -4.13
N LEU A 523 33.21 12.13 -2.96
CA LEU A 523 32.53 10.91 -2.57
C LEU A 523 31.49 10.55 -3.64
N LEU A 524 30.60 11.46 -4.04
CA LEU A 524 29.58 11.20 -5.07
C LEU A 524 30.12 10.73 -6.43
N GLU A 525 31.37 11.01 -6.77
CA GLU A 525 31.97 10.55 -8.03
C GLU A 525 32.38 9.06 -8.00
N GLU A 526 32.43 8.43 -6.82
CA GLU A 526 32.77 7.02 -6.69
C GLU A 526 31.63 6.11 -7.20
N PRO A 527 31.89 5.21 -8.17
CA PRO A 527 30.85 4.41 -8.84
C PRO A 527 30.13 3.41 -7.92
N ILE A 528 30.72 3.10 -6.76
CA ILE A 528 30.19 2.17 -5.76
C ILE A 528 29.03 2.78 -4.94
N ILE A 529 28.78 4.10 -5.07
CA ILE A 529 27.83 4.83 -4.21
C ILE A 529 26.37 4.67 -4.58
N LEU A 530 26.04 4.25 -5.81
CA LEU A 530 24.64 4.12 -6.24
C LEU A 530 23.80 3.11 -5.43
N ASP A 531 24.43 2.24 -4.62
CA ASP A 531 23.78 1.20 -3.81
C ASP A 531 24.00 1.34 -2.28
N CYS A 532 24.57 2.46 -1.80
CA CYS A 532 24.98 2.58 -0.40
C CYS A 532 23.97 3.33 0.49
N ASP A 533 23.26 2.59 1.35
CA ASP A 533 22.46 3.11 2.50
C ASP A 533 23.29 3.98 3.48
N LEU A 534 24.63 3.99 3.33
CA LEU A 534 25.60 4.75 4.13
C LEU A 534 25.35 6.27 4.16
N MET A 535 24.68 6.83 3.15
CA MET A 535 24.40 8.27 3.09
C MET A 535 23.10 8.65 3.78
N ILE A 536 22.13 7.73 3.79
CA ILE A 536 20.78 7.94 4.35
C ILE A 536 20.78 7.58 5.84
N ASP A 537 21.54 6.54 6.22
CA ASP A 537 21.76 6.07 7.59
C ASP A 537 23.22 6.27 8.04
N ASN A 538 23.82 7.43 7.77
CA ASN A 538 25.21 7.68 8.16
C ASN A 538 25.32 7.73 9.69
N LEU A 539 26.09 6.81 10.25
CA LEU A 539 26.54 6.90 11.64
C LEU A 539 27.92 7.53 11.62
N SER A 540 28.02 8.82 11.92
CA SER A 540 29.33 9.39 12.24
C SER A 540 29.86 8.67 13.47
N SER A 541 31.05 8.09 13.39
CA SER A 541 31.72 7.41 14.50
C SER A 541 32.08 8.38 15.64
N PHE A 542 31.92 9.68 15.39
CA PHE A 542 32.21 10.77 16.30
C PHE A 542 30.93 11.51 16.76
N GLY A 543 29.78 11.24 16.12
CA GLY A 543 28.47 11.79 16.49
C GLY A 543 27.65 10.84 17.38
N LEU A 544 26.51 11.31 17.87
CA LEU A 544 25.67 10.57 18.84
C LEU A 544 24.62 9.69 18.19
N GLU A 545 24.05 10.15 17.09
CA GLU A 545 22.92 9.51 16.43
C GLU A 545 23.22 9.24 14.96
N LYS A 546 22.45 8.32 14.36
CA LYS A 546 22.44 8.13 12.92
C LYS A 546 21.73 9.31 12.28
N PHE A 547 22.28 9.85 11.20
CA PHE A 547 21.66 10.93 10.47
C PHE A 547 21.90 10.78 8.96
N ASN A 548 21.02 11.39 8.17
CA ASN A 548 21.20 11.45 6.73
C ASN A 548 22.25 12.52 6.40
N LEU A 549 23.42 12.09 5.94
CA LEU A 549 24.56 12.98 5.65
C LEU A 549 24.23 13.94 4.50
N ALA A 550 23.51 13.48 3.47
CA ALA A 550 23.11 14.33 2.35
C ALA A 550 22.13 15.42 2.78
N GLN A 551 21.12 15.06 3.58
CA GLN A 551 20.15 16.01 4.13
C GLN A 551 20.82 17.02 5.06
N PHE A 552 21.73 16.56 5.93
CA PHE A 552 22.50 17.40 6.82
C PHE A 552 23.35 18.42 6.04
N ILE A 553 24.09 17.97 5.02
CA ILE A 553 24.90 18.85 4.18
C ILE A 553 24.02 19.88 3.45
N CYS A 554 22.87 19.47 2.91
CA CYS A 554 21.94 20.40 2.29
C CYS A 554 21.38 21.43 3.28
N ASN A 555 21.15 21.04 4.54
CA ASN A 555 20.73 21.97 5.60
C ASN A 555 21.82 22.99 5.94
N GLU A 556 23.07 22.54 6.13
CA GLU A 556 24.20 23.42 6.43
C GLU A 556 24.53 24.36 5.27
N ILE A 557 24.46 23.87 4.01
CA ILE A 557 24.59 24.72 2.82
C ILE A 557 23.53 25.83 2.84
N ARG A 558 22.26 25.48 3.13
CA ARG A 558 21.16 26.47 3.16
C ARG A 558 21.33 27.48 4.28
N LEU A 559 21.80 27.05 5.45
CA LEU A 559 22.12 27.95 6.57
C LEU A 559 23.23 28.93 6.17
N ALA A 560 24.31 28.45 5.55
CA ALA A 560 25.39 29.30 5.06
C ALA A 560 24.88 30.29 4.01
N THR A 561 24.15 29.83 2.98
CA THR A 561 23.64 30.72 1.92
C THR A 561 22.57 31.71 2.39
N ASN A 562 21.90 31.44 3.52
CA ASN A 562 20.93 32.36 4.12
C ASN A 562 21.58 33.39 5.05
N SER A 563 22.87 33.23 5.39
CA SER A 563 23.63 34.22 6.16
C SER A 563 24.15 35.32 5.23
N CYS A 564 24.01 36.59 5.64
CA CYS A 564 24.55 37.73 4.88
C CYS A 564 26.08 37.80 4.86
N GLU A 565 26.77 36.88 5.54
CA GLU A 565 28.22 36.87 5.75
C GLU A 565 28.98 35.95 4.78
N THR A 566 28.28 35.17 3.93
CA THR A 566 28.94 34.24 2.99
C THR A 566 29.46 34.98 1.74
N PRO A 567 30.74 34.82 1.36
CA PRO A 567 31.28 35.43 0.14
C PRO A 567 30.58 34.96 -1.13
N SER A 568 30.51 35.82 -2.15
CA SER A 568 29.82 35.54 -3.42
C SER A 568 30.34 34.31 -4.18
N GLU A 569 31.65 34.08 -4.14
CA GLU A 569 32.28 32.88 -4.74
C GLU A 569 31.86 31.59 -4.03
N GLU A 570 31.71 31.63 -2.70
CA GLU A 570 31.29 30.48 -1.91
C GLU A 570 29.79 30.19 -2.10
N MET A 571 28.96 31.23 -2.22
CA MET A 571 27.55 31.06 -2.56
C MET A 571 27.36 30.32 -3.89
N LEU A 572 28.12 30.70 -4.92
CA LEU A 572 28.04 30.02 -6.23
C LEU A 572 28.47 28.56 -6.16
N PHE A 573 29.53 28.26 -5.40
CA PHE A 573 29.97 26.90 -5.14
C PHE A 573 28.86 26.09 -4.43
N TYR A 574 28.28 26.62 -3.36
CA TYR A 574 27.25 25.97 -2.57
C TYR A 574 25.96 25.72 -3.37
N PHE A 575 25.52 26.66 -4.21
CA PHE A 575 24.35 26.43 -5.08
C PHE A 575 24.59 25.31 -6.09
N LYS A 576 25.78 25.25 -6.71
CA LYS A 576 26.14 24.16 -7.63
C LYS A 576 26.17 22.81 -6.91
N ALA A 577 26.78 22.76 -5.72
CA ALA A 577 26.82 21.57 -4.88
C ALA A 577 25.42 21.11 -4.48
N LEU A 578 24.57 22.03 -4.02
CA LEU A 578 23.19 21.76 -3.60
C LEU A 578 22.36 21.13 -4.72
N ILE A 579 22.39 21.71 -5.93
CA ILE A 579 21.68 21.18 -7.10
C ILE A 579 22.16 19.77 -7.43
N ASN A 580 23.46 19.52 -7.41
CA ASN A 580 24.04 18.22 -7.71
C ASN A 580 23.58 17.15 -6.69
N ILE A 581 23.65 17.47 -5.39
CA ILE A 581 23.23 16.58 -4.31
C ILE A 581 21.72 16.29 -4.39
N MET A 582 20.89 17.32 -4.55
CA MET A 582 19.43 17.17 -4.64
C MET A 582 19.02 16.33 -5.85
N LYS A 583 19.63 16.56 -7.01
CA LYS A 583 19.36 15.78 -8.23
C LYS A 583 19.74 14.31 -8.05
N LYS A 584 20.88 14.03 -7.40
CA LYS A 584 21.41 12.68 -7.23
C LYS A 584 20.63 11.85 -6.21
N PHE A 585 20.15 12.46 -5.12
CA PHE A 585 19.43 11.77 -4.04
C PHE A 585 17.91 11.95 -4.04
N ARG A 586 17.34 12.71 -5.00
CA ARG A 586 15.89 13.01 -5.09
C ARG A 586 15.29 13.50 -3.76
N LEU A 587 16.04 14.33 -3.03
CA LEU A 587 15.64 14.83 -1.72
C LEU A 587 14.48 15.83 -1.86
N VAL A 588 13.43 15.64 -1.05
CA VAL A 588 12.36 16.63 -0.84
C VAL A 588 12.74 17.44 0.39
N MET A 589 13.10 18.71 0.21
CA MET A 589 13.58 19.55 1.30
C MET A 589 12.42 20.09 2.13
N GLY A 590 12.51 19.95 3.45
CA GLY A 590 11.66 20.65 4.42
C GLY A 590 12.18 22.06 4.75
N GLU A 591 11.65 22.65 5.82
CA GLU A 591 12.17 23.90 6.38
C GLU A 591 13.62 23.75 6.86
N VAL A 592 14.39 24.84 6.83
CA VAL A 592 15.78 24.85 7.32
C VAL A 592 15.75 24.68 8.85
N GLU A 593 16.56 23.77 9.38
CA GLU A 593 16.62 23.50 10.82
C GLU A 593 17.97 23.98 11.40
N PRO A 594 18.03 25.17 12.05
CA PRO A 594 19.28 25.73 12.59
C PRO A 594 19.91 24.89 13.72
N SER A 595 19.11 24.05 14.38
CA SER A 595 19.55 23.23 15.52
C SER A 595 20.03 21.83 15.11
N MET A 596 20.01 21.48 13.83
CA MET A 596 20.34 20.13 13.36
C MET A 596 21.78 19.73 13.72
N LYS A 597 22.75 20.64 13.51
CA LYS A 597 24.16 20.42 13.86
C LYS A 597 24.40 20.25 15.36
N SER A 598 23.77 21.07 16.20
CA SER A 598 23.96 20.99 17.65
C SER A 598 23.34 19.73 18.25
N LYS A 599 22.18 19.28 17.75
CA LYS A 599 21.56 18.00 18.16
C LYS A 599 22.45 16.79 17.93
N LEU A 600 23.28 16.83 16.88
CA LEU A 600 24.19 15.74 16.53
C LEU A 600 25.49 15.71 17.38
N ILE A 601 25.77 16.78 18.14
CA ILE A 601 27.04 17.00 18.87
C ILE A 601 26.89 16.86 20.41
N VAL A 602 25.70 17.04 21.01
CA VAL A 602 25.56 17.24 22.47
C VAL A 602 25.61 15.96 23.31
N ASN A 603 26.83 15.59 23.74
CA ASN A 603 27.22 15.36 25.14
C ASN A 603 28.76 15.27 25.25
N SER A 604 29.41 16.43 25.25
CA SER A 604 30.81 16.58 25.67
C SER A 604 31.04 17.85 26.50
N SER A 605 29.97 18.42 27.08
CA SER A 605 30.06 19.61 27.93
C SER A 605 30.70 19.35 29.30
N ASP A 606 31.02 18.11 29.65
CA ASP A 606 31.71 17.81 30.91
C ASP A 606 33.22 17.61 30.77
N ARG A 607 33.85 17.80 29.58
CA ARG A 607 35.33 17.69 29.50
C ARG A 607 36.08 18.45 28.39
N LEU A 608 35.47 19.39 27.67
CA LEU A 608 36.18 20.24 26.70
C LEU A 608 36.40 21.67 27.21
N THR A 609 37.05 21.80 28.37
CA THR A 609 37.62 23.08 28.84
C THR A 609 39.11 23.22 28.52
N CYS A 610 39.65 22.38 27.62
CA CYS A 610 41.07 22.37 27.34
C CYS A 610 41.34 22.17 25.84
N LEU A 611 40.93 23.12 25.00
CA LEU A 611 41.40 23.25 23.61
C LEU A 611 41.27 24.68 23.04
N SER A 612 40.68 25.63 23.77
CA SER A 612 40.60 27.04 23.36
C SER A 612 41.86 27.87 23.68
N THR A 613 42.95 27.26 24.16
CA THR A 613 44.17 27.98 24.58
C THR A 613 45.40 27.74 23.71
N ALA A 614 45.28 27.16 22.51
CA ALA A 614 46.44 26.91 21.64
C ALA A 614 46.45 27.63 20.27
N PHE A 615 45.46 28.48 19.94
CA PHE A 615 45.47 29.24 18.67
C PHE A 615 44.98 30.69 18.79
N GLN A 616 45.25 31.34 19.92
CA GLN A 616 45.33 32.81 19.99
C GLN A 616 46.76 33.23 20.27
N SER A 617 47.56 33.35 19.20
CA SER A 617 48.75 34.20 19.20
C SER A 617 49.01 34.70 17.78
N GLY A 618 48.85 36.01 17.60
CA GLY A 618 49.00 36.75 16.33
C GLY A 618 47.79 37.67 16.12
N LEU A 619 47.59 38.71 16.95
CA LEU A 619 47.91 40.11 16.60
C LEU A 619 47.55 40.42 15.13
N HIS A 620 46.48 41.16 14.86
CA HIS A 620 46.54 42.62 14.99
C HIS A 620 45.22 43.25 15.47
N LEU A 621 45.34 44.02 16.55
CA LEU A 621 44.50 45.15 16.87
C LEU A 621 44.69 46.26 15.81
N SER A 622 43.60 46.92 15.45
CA SER A 622 43.60 48.37 15.25
C SER A 622 42.45 48.97 16.05
N ASP A 623 42.85 49.76 17.04
CA ASP A 623 42.02 50.54 17.95
C ASP A 623 41.13 51.56 17.23
N ASN A 624 39.94 51.84 17.77
CA ASN A 624 39.72 53.08 18.53
C ASN A 624 38.25 53.28 18.97
N ASN A 625 38.14 53.51 20.29
CA ASN A 625 37.29 54.48 20.97
C ASN A 625 35.76 54.30 20.97
N SER A 626 35.19 54.00 22.13
CA SER A 626 34.80 55.06 23.08
C SER A 626 34.30 54.49 24.41
N GLU A 627 34.74 55.16 25.47
CA GLU A 627 34.43 54.98 26.88
C GLU A 627 32.94 55.20 27.20
N VAL A 628 32.43 54.56 28.27
CA VAL A 628 32.18 55.16 29.60
C VAL A 628 31.21 54.29 30.41
N ASP A 629 31.76 53.76 31.50
CA ASP A 629 31.18 53.44 32.81
C ASP A 629 29.66 53.42 33.05
N ARG A 630 29.21 52.33 33.68
CA ARG A 630 28.81 52.38 35.11
C ARG A 630 28.79 51.02 35.80
N CYS A 631 29.61 50.93 36.84
CA CYS A 631 29.75 49.89 37.86
C CYS A 631 28.43 49.38 38.50
N LYS A 632 28.38 48.10 38.91
CA LYS A 632 28.51 47.65 40.33
C LYS A 632 28.18 46.15 40.56
N ASN A 633 29.25 45.40 40.83
CA ASN A 633 29.49 44.40 41.90
C ASN A 633 28.40 43.45 42.45
N ILE A 634 28.70 42.13 42.29
CA ILE A 634 29.03 41.11 43.31
C ILE A 634 28.02 40.82 44.44
N THR A 635 27.60 39.55 44.58
CA THR A 635 27.97 38.69 45.72
C THR A 635 27.58 37.22 45.54
N ASN A 636 28.59 36.35 45.57
CA ASN A 636 28.49 34.93 45.88
C ASN A 636 28.27 34.73 47.39
N LYS A 637 27.58 33.67 47.79
CA LYS A 637 27.73 33.05 49.12
C LYS A 637 27.74 31.53 49.02
N SER A 638 28.63 30.95 49.81
CA SER A 638 29.17 29.61 49.77
C SER A 638 28.68 28.72 50.93
N ASN A 639 29.08 27.45 50.82
CA ASN A 639 29.39 26.46 51.88
C ASN A 639 28.31 25.43 52.33
N ASN A 640 28.58 24.18 51.93
CA ASN A 640 28.34 22.85 52.56
C ASN A 640 28.61 22.82 54.09
N PRO A 641 28.29 21.76 54.91
CA PRO A 641 28.43 20.32 54.57
C PRO A 641 27.67 19.22 55.40
N LYS A 642 27.99 17.92 55.11
CA LYS A 642 27.89 16.65 55.94
C LYS A 642 26.50 16.01 56.12
N SER A 643 26.27 14.69 56.29
CA SER A 643 27.02 13.41 56.22
C SER A 643 26.04 12.23 56.46
N PHE A 644 26.28 11.09 55.79
CA PHE A 644 25.98 9.66 56.09
C PHE A 644 24.86 9.15 57.04
N GLN A 645 24.24 8.04 56.58
CA GLN A 645 23.85 6.77 57.26
C GLN A 645 22.36 6.39 57.43
N ASN A 646 22.14 5.10 57.15
CA ASN A 646 20.92 4.28 57.15
C ASN A 646 20.32 4.04 58.55
N VAL A 647 19.03 3.65 58.58
CA VAL A 647 18.42 2.45 59.26
C VAL A 647 16.97 2.72 59.70
N ASP A 648 16.08 1.88 59.15
CA ASP A 648 14.80 1.29 59.61
C ASP A 648 13.78 1.97 60.55
N SER A 649 12.53 1.90 60.04
CA SER A 649 11.27 1.46 60.69
C SER A 649 10.55 2.36 61.68
N LYS A 650 9.25 2.62 61.41
CA LYS A 650 8.10 2.13 62.21
C LYS A 650 6.73 2.69 61.74
N ILE A 651 5.83 1.76 61.40
CA ILE A 651 4.51 1.54 62.02
C ILE A 651 3.47 2.67 61.89
N PHE A 652 2.38 2.39 61.17
CA PHE A 652 1.02 2.57 61.69
C PHE A 652 0.11 1.44 61.20
N LYS A 653 -0.51 0.74 62.16
CA LYS A 653 -1.61 -0.21 61.97
C LYS A 653 -2.93 0.52 62.24
N ALA A 654 -3.96 0.25 61.44
CA ALA A 654 -5.34 0.20 61.91
C ALA A 654 -6.08 -0.93 61.16
N LYS A 655 -6.80 -1.76 61.92
CA LYS A 655 -7.56 -2.95 61.50
C LYS A 655 -9.07 -2.66 61.55
N SER A 656 -9.83 -3.25 60.62
CA SER A 656 -11.03 -4.09 60.90
C SER A 656 -11.55 -4.69 59.57
N ARG A 657 -11.37 -6.00 59.31
CA ARG A 657 -12.37 -7.11 59.37
C ARG A 657 -13.69 -6.78 58.64
N VAL A 658 -14.17 -7.56 57.65
CA VAL A 658 -14.75 -8.92 57.80
C VAL A 658 -14.89 -9.63 56.42
N ASN A 659 -14.51 -10.94 56.37
CA ASN A 659 -14.96 -12.11 55.56
C ASN A 659 -15.44 -11.94 54.10
N LYS A 660 -15.11 -12.82 53.13
CA LYS A 660 -15.33 -14.28 53.14
C LYS A 660 -14.62 -14.99 51.95
N LYS A 661 -13.86 -16.04 52.30
CA LYS A 661 -13.52 -17.31 51.63
C LYS A 661 -13.65 -17.53 50.09
N ASN A 662 -12.53 -18.07 49.58
CA ASN A 662 -12.35 -19.27 48.73
C ASN A 662 -12.68 -19.23 47.24
N ASN A 663 -11.69 -19.56 46.42
CA ASN A 663 -11.89 -20.47 45.28
C ASN A 663 -10.61 -21.29 44.99
N MET A 664 -10.71 -22.60 45.19
CA MET A 664 -9.85 -23.62 44.60
C MET A 664 -10.74 -24.54 43.78
N ASN A 665 -10.33 -24.77 42.53
CA ASN A 665 -10.59 -25.91 41.64
C ASN A 665 -11.91 -26.69 41.71
N THR A 666 -12.66 -26.73 40.59
CA THR A 666 -13.12 -28.01 40.01
C THR A 666 -13.56 -27.90 38.54
N SER A 667 -13.10 -28.91 37.79
CA SER A 667 -13.65 -29.63 36.62
C SER A 667 -15.10 -29.43 36.13
N ILE A 668 -15.21 -29.53 34.79
CA ILE A 668 -16.22 -30.26 33.98
C ILE A 668 -17.72 -29.91 34.16
N GLY A 669 -18.31 -29.38 33.08
CA GLY A 669 -19.50 -29.99 32.48
C GLY A 669 -20.83 -29.25 32.54
N LYS A 670 -21.32 -28.92 31.32
CA LYS A 670 -22.69 -29.13 30.78
C LYS A 670 -23.68 -27.95 30.62
N ILE A 671 -24.23 -27.94 29.40
CA ILE A 671 -25.59 -27.55 28.92
C ILE A 671 -25.73 -26.13 28.34
N PHE A 672 -25.94 -26.04 27.01
CA PHE A 672 -27.27 -25.85 26.42
C PHE A 672 -27.32 -26.35 24.97
N ASN A 673 -28.18 -27.35 24.73
CA ASN A 673 -28.66 -27.82 23.43
C ASN A 673 -29.98 -27.11 23.11
N PHE A 674 -30.24 -26.80 21.85
CA PHE A 674 -31.60 -26.71 21.31
C PHE A 674 -31.70 -27.54 20.03
N GLN A 675 -32.50 -28.60 20.12
CA GLN A 675 -33.09 -29.32 18.97
C GLN A 675 -34.34 -28.58 18.51
N THR A 676 -34.60 -28.55 17.21
CA THR A 676 -35.96 -28.51 16.68
C THR A 676 -36.16 -29.66 15.70
N ASN A 677 -37.27 -30.35 15.89
CA ASN A 677 -37.68 -31.60 15.26
C ASN A 677 -38.13 -31.37 13.80
N LEU A 678 -37.73 -32.29 12.91
CA LEU A 678 -38.37 -32.54 11.63
C LEU A 678 -39.01 -33.93 11.67
N ILE A 679 -40.33 -33.94 11.51
CA ILE A 679 -41.19 -35.12 11.43
C ILE A 679 -40.99 -35.78 10.07
N GLY A 680 -40.71 -37.09 10.08
CA GLY A 680 -40.73 -37.95 8.90
C GLY A 680 -41.36 -39.30 9.22
N GLN A 681 -42.38 -39.68 8.45
CA GLN A 681 -42.83 -41.05 8.21
C GLN A 681 -43.24 -41.08 6.71
N SER A 682 -42.46 -41.75 5.85
CA SER A 682 -42.59 -43.16 5.42
C SER A 682 -43.76 -43.41 4.48
N TYR A 683 -43.50 -43.83 3.23
CA TYR A 683 -43.84 -45.17 2.70
C TYR A 683 -43.54 -45.30 1.18
N GLY A 684 -42.96 -46.46 0.80
CA GLY A 684 -43.12 -47.16 -0.50
C GLY A 684 -42.28 -46.63 -1.67
N GLY A 685 -41.44 -47.40 -2.37
CA GLY A 685 -41.58 -48.80 -2.79
C GLY A 685 -41.98 -48.81 -4.28
N GLY A 686 -41.03 -49.12 -5.17
CA GLY A 686 -41.13 -48.86 -6.60
C GLY A 686 -41.83 -49.92 -7.45
N SER A 687 -41.84 -49.71 -8.77
CA SER A 687 -41.83 -50.76 -9.80
C SER A 687 -41.80 -50.17 -11.22
N ASN A 688 -41.01 -50.82 -12.07
CA ASN A 688 -40.92 -50.71 -13.52
C ASN A 688 -42.28 -50.73 -14.25
N MET A 689 -42.39 -50.05 -15.40
CA MET A 689 -42.39 -50.71 -16.72
C MET A 689 -42.69 -49.76 -17.89
N SER A 690 -42.08 -50.14 -19.02
CA SER A 690 -42.21 -49.70 -20.40
C SER A 690 -43.63 -49.52 -20.94
N GLY A 691 -43.79 -48.64 -21.93
CA GLY A 691 -44.98 -48.60 -22.77
C GLY A 691 -44.87 -47.62 -23.94
N HIS A 692 -44.86 -48.17 -25.14
CA HIS A 692 -44.58 -47.58 -26.44
C HIS A 692 -45.83 -46.95 -27.12
N TYR A 693 -45.57 -46.03 -28.07
CA TYR A 693 -46.30 -45.75 -29.32
C TYR A 693 -47.46 -44.72 -29.42
N ASN A 694 -47.19 -43.73 -30.29
CA ASN A 694 -47.96 -43.18 -31.42
C ASN A 694 -49.40 -42.64 -31.26
N GLY A 695 -49.66 -41.51 -31.95
CA GLY A 695 -50.93 -41.33 -32.66
C GLY A 695 -51.51 -39.91 -32.74
N LEU A 696 -51.00 -39.14 -33.70
CA LEU A 696 -51.69 -38.27 -34.66
C LEU A 696 -53.17 -37.79 -34.45
N GLN A 697 -53.36 -36.54 -34.90
CA GLN A 697 -54.58 -35.86 -35.41
C GLN A 697 -55.45 -35.09 -34.41
N ALA A 698 -56.09 -33.97 -34.75
CA ALA A 698 -55.99 -32.92 -35.79
C ALA A 698 -57.21 -31.99 -35.58
N HIS A 699 -57.20 -30.81 -36.23
CA HIS A 699 -58.37 -29.96 -36.57
C HIS A 699 -58.91 -29.04 -35.45
N ILE A 700 -59.16 -27.73 -35.62
CA ILE A 700 -59.54 -26.86 -36.78
C ILE A 700 -59.15 -25.40 -36.39
N ARG A 701 -58.37 -24.65 -37.20
CA ARG A 701 -58.78 -23.63 -38.21
C ARG A 701 -59.59 -22.45 -37.61
N LYS A 702 -59.34 -21.15 -37.86
CA LYS A 702 -58.94 -20.50 -39.13
C LYS A 702 -58.73 -18.98 -38.93
N LYS A 703 -57.67 -18.45 -39.59
CA LYS A 703 -57.59 -17.26 -40.50
C LYS A 703 -57.75 -15.84 -39.90
N ARG A 704 -57.08 -14.78 -40.39
CA ARG A 704 -56.40 -14.48 -41.68
C ARG A 704 -55.50 -13.22 -41.46
N VAL A 705 -54.20 -13.20 -41.83
CA VAL A 705 -53.57 -12.85 -43.16
C VAL A 705 -53.06 -11.39 -43.22
N GLN A 706 -51.73 -11.20 -43.15
CA GLN A 706 -50.75 -10.89 -44.23
C GLN A 706 -50.65 -9.41 -44.63
N LYS A 707 -49.44 -8.84 -44.55
CA LYS A 707 -48.58 -8.62 -45.74
C LYS A 707 -47.14 -8.21 -45.39
N HIS A 708 -46.23 -8.90 -46.10
CA HIS A 708 -44.90 -8.53 -46.56
C HIS A 708 -43.66 -8.96 -45.74
N TYR A 709 -43.00 -9.94 -46.36
CA TYR A 709 -41.71 -10.56 -46.11
C TYR A 709 -40.72 -9.99 -47.13
N LEU A 710 -39.43 -10.14 -46.83
CA LEU A 710 -38.29 -10.21 -47.76
C LEU A 710 -37.80 -8.88 -48.38
N ILE A 711 -36.68 -8.37 -47.84
CA ILE A 711 -35.41 -8.05 -48.52
C ILE A 711 -34.43 -7.64 -47.39
N GLY A 712 -33.24 -8.24 -47.33
CA GLY A 712 -32.20 -7.80 -46.39
C GLY A 712 -31.29 -8.88 -45.77
N VAL A 713 -31.08 -10.02 -46.46
CA VAL A 713 -29.87 -10.83 -46.25
C VAL A 713 -28.96 -10.52 -47.43
N MET A 714 -27.97 -9.65 -47.19
CA MET A 714 -26.76 -9.37 -47.99
C MET A 714 -26.38 -7.89 -47.78
N LEU A 715 -25.52 -7.62 -46.79
CA LEU A 715 -24.63 -6.45 -46.69
C LEU A 715 -23.77 -6.59 -45.42
N ILE A 716 -22.98 -7.67 -45.38
CA ILE A 716 -21.79 -7.77 -44.53
C ILE A 716 -20.68 -8.19 -45.49
N ASP A 717 -20.17 -7.19 -46.21
CA ASP A 717 -18.85 -7.09 -46.80
C ASP A 717 -18.72 -5.61 -47.22
N MET A 718 -17.76 -4.90 -46.61
CA MET A 718 -17.52 -3.44 -46.65
C MET A 718 -18.36 -2.58 -45.70
N LEU A 719 -17.98 -2.61 -44.42
CA LEU A 719 -17.61 -1.47 -43.56
C LEU A 719 -16.75 -2.03 -42.41
#